data_AF-A0A151M5E5-F1
#
_entry.id   AF-A0A151M5E5-F1
#
_cell.length_a   1.000
_cell.length_b   1.000
_cell.length_c   1.000
_cell.angle_alpha   90.00
_cell.angle_beta   90.00
_cell.angle_gamma   90.00
#
_symmetry.space_group_name_H-M   'P 1'
#
loop_
_entity.id
_entity.type
_entity.pdbx_description
1 polymer ?
#
loop_
_entity_poly.entity_id
_entity_poly.type
_entity_poly.pdbx_seq_one_letter_code
_entity_poly.pdbx_strand_id
1 'polypeptide(L)'
;MSHYVACMAAILNQMDEAHYSAYIQAFPTRSDLMDFLMETFILFKDLIGKTVYPSDWTVMNMVQNREFLRAINHFAETLTSMFLNSNSFELQLWNNYFHLAVAFLTQESLQLENFSQAKRTSILAKYGDMRATIGAAIRDMWYNLGYRKIEFIPGMVGPILEMTLVPELELRRSTIPIFFDMMLCEYQLTASFRMFEDEILRKLDSEVEGGRGDEQYKQLFQSILLDCCREHPELAGLGESFVALVTGLLQRLLDYRAVMNDENKTYSMSCTVNLLNFYKEIDRQAMYIRYLYKLKDLHVSYENYTEAAYTLLLHAQLLKWSDEPNTAPTQALHGRNLHTQRQLKEALYNQIIDYFDQGKMWEEAIHICKQLAAQYESEVFDYEMLSDILKRKAKFYEKILKVLRPNPEYFAVGYYGQGFPPFLRNKVFIYRGKEYERREDFELHLLSPFPSAEKLQSTAPPGPDITDSPGQYIQCFTAQPVEEPSERFKDKNVPEQILNFYKANHIQKFSYSRPFRKGPKDPDNEFATMWIERTTFTTAYPLPGILRWFVVISTVTTNISPLENAIETMRKTNEKILAEIQRHQAEPGLPVNPLSMLLNGIVDPAVMGGFAKYETAFFQERYLQEHPEDQVSIDRLKDLIAWQIPLLAEGIRIHGRKVSEDLRPFHERMEQCFAQLCAKVESQYGKRDLPFLEERRGGRPHSTLRCPELDKPSRPHDSTETLQLRKPVLRGPERPPEPEERRSERRESRGSTFFGYRRQDQRQSVSESLDAKDDKRRQSRNVSESGPGSADGRQPLPSWDPSATGVLGSPTGFGGRVKSASRAPPLPKKISPTVYETFLEPSDSPGLGKPPEGSKALKSPPPPPPKVKRMSQL
;
A
#
# COMPACT_ATOMS: atom_id res chain seq x y z
N MET A 1 33.66 19.89 -31.31
CA MET A 1 32.24 20.32 -31.37
C MET A 1 32.09 21.76 -30.87
N SER A 2 32.39 22.05 -29.60
CA SER A 2 32.36 23.40 -28.99
C SER A 2 32.86 24.55 -29.87
N HIS A 3 34.03 24.44 -30.50
CA HIS A 3 34.55 25.51 -31.38
C HIS A 3 33.60 25.86 -32.56
N TYR A 4 32.92 24.88 -33.16
CA TYR A 4 31.96 25.13 -34.24
C TYR A 4 30.69 25.83 -33.71
N VAL A 5 30.23 25.48 -32.52
CA VAL A 5 29.07 26.13 -31.88
C VAL A 5 29.42 27.56 -31.43
N ALA A 6 30.67 27.81 -31.02
CA ALA A 6 31.17 29.17 -30.77
C ALA A 6 31.19 30.01 -32.06
N CYS A 7 31.66 29.45 -33.18
CA CYS A 7 31.60 30.12 -34.48
C CYS A 7 30.14 30.38 -34.93
N MET A 8 29.24 29.40 -34.76
CA MET A 8 27.82 29.56 -35.10
C MET A 8 27.15 30.66 -34.27
N ALA A 9 27.33 30.66 -32.95
CA ALA A 9 26.81 31.71 -32.08
C ALA A 9 27.42 33.09 -32.43
N ALA A 10 28.70 33.15 -32.78
CA ALA A 10 29.33 34.39 -33.24
C ALA A 10 28.74 34.91 -34.57
N ILE A 11 28.36 34.03 -35.50
CA ILE A 11 27.67 34.39 -36.75
C ILE A 11 26.25 34.92 -36.42
N LEU A 12 25.46 34.17 -35.64
CA LEU A 12 24.09 34.55 -35.27
C LEU A 12 24.03 35.89 -34.51
N ASN A 13 25.03 36.20 -33.67
CA ASN A 13 25.18 37.48 -32.98
C ASN A 13 25.45 38.66 -33.95
N GLN A 14 26.13 38.42 -35.08
CA GLN A 14 26.41 39.46 -36.09
C GLN A 14 25.26 39.66 -37.08
N MET A 15 24.31 38.72 -37.19
CA MET A 15 23.13 38.88 -38.03
C MET A 15 22.14 39.89 -37.40
N ASP A 16 21.51 40.69 -38.24
CA ASP A 16 20.32 41.49 -37.91
C ASP A 16 19.10 41.01 -38.71
N GLU A 17 17.95 41.64 -38.46
CA GLU A 17 16.66 41.33 -39.12
C GLU A 17 16.74 41.38 -40.66
N ALA A 18 17.56 42.28 -41.22
CA ALA A 18 17.78 42.36 -42.66
C ALA A 18 18.67 41.21 -43.17
N HIS A 19 19.69 40.79 -42.40
CA HIS A 19 20.49 39.60 -42.72
C HIS A 19 19.65 38.31 -42.66
N TYR A 20 18.81 38.14 -41.64
CA TYR A 20 17.87 37.01 -41.58
C TYR A 20 16.89 37.04 -42.77
N SER A 21 16.25 38.18 -43.03
CA SER A 21 15.31 38.34 -44.15
C SER A 21 15.95 38.02 -45.51
N ALA A 22 17.14 38.56 -45.78
CA ALA A 22 17.86 38.31 -47.02
C ALA A 22 18.31 36.85 -47.17
N TYR A 23 18.70 36.19 -46.06
CA TYR A 23 19.07 34.78 -46.08
C TYR A 23 17.87 33.86 -46.33
N ILE A 24 16.74 34.11 -45.66
CA ILE A 24 15.49 33.36 -45.88
C ILE A 24 14.96 33.55 -47.32
N GLN A 25 15.11 34.74 -47.89
CA GLN A 25 14.73 35.03 -49.29
C GLN A 25 15.70 34.44 -50.33
N ALA A 26 16.88 33.94 -49.93
CA ALA A 26 17.86 33.36 -50.84
C ALA A 26 17.62 31.87 -51.18
N PHE A 27 16.69 31.20 -50.49
CA PHE A 27 16.36 29.79 -50.76
C PHE A 27 15.57 29.66 -52.08
N PRO A 28 15.99 28.81 -53.03
CA PRO A 28 15.42 28.78 -54.38
C PRO A 28 14.04 28.10 -54.43
N THR A 29 13.71 27.21 -53.49
CA THR A 29 12.35 26.67 -53.33
C THR A 29 11.91 26.65 -51.86
N ARG A 30 10.60 26.52 -51.66
CA ARG A 30 9.99 26.29 -50.35
C ARG A 30 10.42 24.96 -49.71
N SER A 31 10.84 23.96 -50.49
CA SER A 31 11.38 22.71 -49.91
C SER A 31 12.74 22.98 -49.28
N ASP A 32 13.67 23.61 -50.01
CA ASP A 32 15.02 23.89 -49.48
C ASP A 32 14.97 24.70 -48.19
N LEU A 33 14.04 25.66 -48.09
CA LEU A 33 13.77 26.43 -46.88
C LEU A 33 13.16 25.59 -45.75
N MET A 34 12.20 24.70 -46.07
CA MET A 34 11.57 23.79 -45.10
C MET A 34 12.60 22.80 -44.52
N ASP A 35 13.42 22.21 -45.40
CA ASP A 35 14.45 21.25 -45.06
C ASP A 35 15.54 21.93 -44.22
N PHE A 36 16.00 23.13 -44.59
CA PHE A 36 16.91 23.94 -43.79
C PHE A 36 16.35 24.28 -42.39
N LEU A 37 15.09 24.72 -42.29
CA LEU A 37 14.47 25.02 -41.01
C LEU A 37 14.33 23.76 -40.14
N MET A 38 13.96 22.63 -40.75
CA MET A 38 13.81 21.35 -40.04
C MET A 38 15.16 20.82 -39.53
N GLU A 39 16.21 20.83 -40.36
CA GLU A 39 17.58 20.49 -39.93
C GLU A 39 18.07 21.44 -38.83
N THR A 40 17.83 22.75 -38.98
CA THR A 40 18.23 23.76 -37.99
C THR A 40 17.54 23.56 -36.65
N PHE A 41 16.23 23.23 -36.64
CA PHE A 41 15.50 22.97 -35.41
C PHE A 41 15.97 21.68 -34.72
N ILE A 42 16.22 20.61 -35.49
CA ILE A 42 16.77 19.36 -34.96
C ILE A 42 18.17 19.61 -34.40
N LEU A 43 19.04 20.31 -35.12
CA LEU A 43 20.39 20.68 -34.68
C LEU A 43 20.36 21.50 -33.38
N PHE A 44 19.56 22.56 -33.31
CA PHE A 44 19.45 23.38 -32.10
C PHE A 44 18.96 22.55 -30.92
N LYS A 45 17.92 21.72 -31.10
CA LYS A 45 17.38 20.83 -30.06
C LYS A 45 18.45 19.86 -29.54
N ASP A 46 19.26 19.30 -30.43
CA ASP A 46 20.35 18.38 -30.07
C ASP A 46 21.50 19.09 -29.34
N LEU A 47 21.85 20.32 -29.73
CA LEU A 47 22.87 21.17 -29.09
C LEU A 47 22.41 21.79 -27.75
N ILE A 48 21.10 21.81 -27.49
CA ILE A 48 20.50 22.18 -26.21
C ILE A 48 20.46 20.96 -25.29
N GLY A 49 19.96 19.81 -25.79
CA GLY A 49 19.85 18.57 -25.03
C GLY A 49 21.19 17.91 -24.68
N LYS A 50 22.27 18.25 -25.40
CA LYS A 50 23.64 17.81 -25.13
C LYS A 50 24.50 19.05 -24.88
N THR A 51 24.67 19.43 -23.61
CA THR A 51 25.39 20.65 -23.21
C THR A 51 26.80 20.71 -23.80
N VAL A 52 26.99 21.60 -24.78
CA VAL A 52 28.19 21.67 -25.62
C VAL A 52 29.40 22.22 -24.85
N TYR A 53 29.15 23.08 -23.86
CA TYR A 53 30.15 23.58 -22.92
C TYR A 53 29.87 23.03 -21.52
N PRO A 54 30.90 22.94 -20.65
CA PRO A 54 30.72 22.63 -19.23
C PRO A 54 29.69 23.55 -18.53
N SER A 55 29.00 23.04 -17.51
CA SER A 55 27.92 23.79 -16.83
C SER A 55 28.43 25.00 -16.03
N ASP A 56 29.69 24.97 -15.58
CA ASP A 56 30.39 26.09 -14.96
C ASP A 56 30.72 27.22 -15.96
N TRP A 57 30.78 26.94 -17.28
CA TRP A 57 30.98 27.94 -18.34
C TRP A 57 29.72 28.78 -18.61
N THR A 58 29.07 29.25 -17.55
CA THR A 58 27.76 29.92 -17.58
C THR A 58 27.73 31.14 -18.51
N VAL A 59 28.84 31.85 -18.69
CA VAL A 59 28.91 32.97 -19.65
C VAL A 59 28.72 32.47 -21.10
N MET A 60 29.38 31.37 -21.48
CA MET A 60 29.23 30.78 -22.82
C MET A 60 27.85 30.19 -23.03
N ASN A 61 27.32 29.47 -22.04
CA ASN A 61 25.97 28.89 -22.10
C ASN A 61 24.89 29.98 -22.24
N MET A 62 24.99 31.08 -21.48
CA MET A 62 24.03 32.19 -21.57
C MET A 62 24.14 32.97 -22.90
N VAL A 63 25.35 33.13 -23.46
CA VAL A 63 25.52 33.74 -24.79
C VAL A 63 24.97 32.84 -25.88
N GLN A 64 25.29 31.53 -25.87
CA GLN A 64 24.70 30.56 -26.81
C GLN A 64 23.17 30.61 -26.75
N ASN A 65 22.59 30.55 -25.55
CA ASN A 65 21.13 30.58 -25.40
C ASN A 65 20.50 31.88 -25.88
N ARG A 66 21.15 33.04 -25.66
CA ARG A 66 20.65 34.33 -26.16
C ARG A 66 20.59 34.37 -27.70
N GLU A 67 21.63 33.90 -28.38
CA GLU A 67 21.64 33.88 -29.86
C GLU A 67 20.69 32.82 -30.43
N PHE A 68 20.57 31.67 -29.77
CA PHE A 68 19.63 30.62 -30.15
C PHE A 68 18.18 31.12 -30.02
N LEU A 69 17.83 31.78 -28.90
CA LEU A 69 16.51 32.41 -28.70
C LEU A 69 16.19 33.43 -29.81
N ARG A 70 17.15 34.29 -30.15
CA ARG A 70 16.99 35.29 -31.20
C ARG A 70 16.75 34.67 -32.58
N ALA A 71 17.52 33.65 -32.93
CA ALA A 71 17.33 32.90 -34.17
C ALA A 71 15.98 32.16 -34.21
N ILE A 72 15.59 31.50 -33.11
CA ILE A 72 14.30 30.80 -32.97
C ILE A 72 13.12 31.75 -33.18
N ASN A 73 13.18 32.98 -32.67
CA ASN A 73 12.12 33.98 -32.88
C ASN A 73 12.01 34.41 -34.36
N HIS A 74 13.12 34.69 -35.05
CA HIS A 74 13.09 34.99 -36.49
C HIS A 74 12.62 33.81 -37.35
N PHE A 75 12.91 32.58 -36.93
CA PHE A 75 12.33 31.40 -37.56
C PHE A 75 10.83 31.23 -37.27
N ALA A 76 10.34 31.64 -36.09
CA ALA A 76 8.90 31.65 -35.77
C ALA A 76 8.10 32.66 -36.63
N GLU A 77 8.68 33.83 -36.89
CA GLU A 77 8.16 34.83 -37.84
C GLU A 77 8.08 34.25 -39.27
N THR A 78 9.11 33.51 -39.69
CA THR A 78 9.16 32.79 -40.97
C THR A 78 8.12 31.67 -41.07
N LEU A 79 7.94 30.87 -40.01
CA LEU A 79 6.92 29.82 -39.93
C LEU A 79 5.51 30.40 -40.07
N THR A 80 5.21 31.46 -39.31
CA THR A 80 3.89 32.10 -39.32
C THR A 80 3.56 32.70 -40.69
N SER A 81 4.52 33.35 -41.34
CA SER A 81 4.31 34.01 -42.63
C SER A 81 4.27 33.06 -43.84
N MET A 82 5.09 32.00 -43.85
CA MET A 82 5.28 31.13 -45.03
C MET A 82 4.68 29.72 -44.89
N PHE A 83 4.43 29.24 -43.67
CA PHE A 83 4.08 27.83 -43.39
C PHE A 83 2.79 27.65 -42.56
N LEU A 84 2.01 28.71 -42.33
CA LEU A 84 0.71 28.65 -41.64
C LEU A 84 -0.50 28.49 -42.59
N ASN A 85 -0.39 28.97 -43.82
CA ASN A 85 -1.51 29.09 -44.77
C ASN A 85 -2.20 27.74 -45.06
N SER A 86 -3.53 27.75 -45.19
CA SER A 86 -4.36 26.53 -45.31
C SER A 86 -3.93 25.55 -46.41
N ASN A 87 -3.39 26.06 -47.52
CA ASN A 87 -2.97 25.25 -48.68
C ASN A 87 -1.51 24.76 -48.59
N SER A 88 -0.78 25.12 -47.54
CA SER A 88 0.68 24.93 -47.44
C SER A 88 1.16 24.87 -45.98
N PHE A 89 0.48 24.07 -45.17
CA PHE A 89 0.79 23.88 -43.74
C PHE A 89 1.62 22.60 -43.52
N GLU A 90 2.75 22.73 -42.82
CA GLU A 90 3.69 21.62 -42.58
C GLU A 90 3.67 21.19 -41.11
N LEU A 91 2.74 20.30 -40.76
CA LEU A 91 2.53 19.83 -39.38
C LEU A 91 3.84 19.44 -38.68
N GLN A 92 4.72 18.69 -39.36
CA GLN A 92 5.96 18.19 -38.77
C GLN A 92 7.01 19.30 -38.53
N LEU A 93 7.02 20.36 -39.33
CA LEU A 93 7.92 21.50 -39.13
C LEU A 93 7.50 22.31 -37.90
N TRP A 94 6.20 22.58 -37.74
CA TRP A 94 5.63 23.20 -36.54
C TRP A 94 5.83 22.34 -35.29
N ASN A 95 5.65 21.02 -35.40
CA ASN A 95 5.89 20.06 -34.31
C ASN A 95 7.36 20.11 -33.85
N ASN A 96 8.31 20.12 -34.78
CA ASN A 96 9.72 20.30 -34.47
C ASN A 96 10.03 21.66 -33.83
N TYR A 97 9.38 22.75 -34.25
CA TYR A 97 9.48 24.06 -33.59
C TYR A 97 9.00 24.02 -32.14
N PHE A 98 7.81 23.50 -31.85
CA PHE A 98 7.30 23.42 -30.47
C PHE A 98 8.20 22.54 -29.59
N HIS A 99 8.64 21.39 -30.09
CA HIS A 99 9.59 20.54 -29.37
C HIS A 99 10.96 21.19 -29.14
N LEU A 100 11.44 22.04 -30.06
CA LEU A 100 12.65 22.85 -29.86
C LEU A 100 12.44 23.92 -28.79
N ALA A 101 11.36 24.70 -28.89
CA ALA A 101 11.08 25.81 -28.00
C ALA A 101 10.85 25.33 -26.55
N VAL A 102 10.14 24.20 -26.36
CA VAL A 102 10.01 23.53 -25.06
C VAL A 102 11.37 23.05 -24.54
N ALA A 103 12.18 22.36 -25.36
CA ALA A 103 13.50 21.90 -24.93
C ALA A 103 14.45 23.06 -24.58
N PHE A 104 14.38 24.16 -25.32
CA PHE A 104 15.11 25.40 -25.01
C PHE A 104 14.70 25.98 -23.65
N LEU A 105 13.41 25.97 -23.33
CA LEU A 105 12.87 26.49 -22.08
C LEU A 105 13.22 25.58 -20.88
N THR A 106 13.11 24.25 -21.03
CA THR A 106 13.23 23.27 -19.94
C THR A 106 14.65 22.81 -19.65
N GLN A 107 15.65 23.21 -20.45
CA GLN A 107 17.06 22.85 -20.27
C GLN A 107 17.61 23.24 -18.88
N GLU A 108 18.51 22.43 -18.32
CA GLU A 108 19.10 22.67 -16.99
C GLU A 108 19.76 24.04 -16.85
N SER A 109 20.41 24.54 -17.92
CA SER A 109 21.17 25.79 -17.89
C SER A 109 20.31 27.04 -17.68
N LEU A 110 19.00 26.97 -17.98
CA LEU A 110 18.03 28.05 -17.75
C LEU A 110 17.18 27.87 -16.49
N GLN A 111 17.34 26.77 -15.73
CA GLN A 111 16.61 26.58 -14.47
C GLN A 111 17.27 27.39 -13.35
N LEU A 112 17.03 28.72 -13.39
CA LEU A 112 17.75 29.74 -12.60
C LEU A 112 17.62 29.55 -11.08
N GLU A 113 16.58 28.88 -10.62
CA GLU A 113 16.34 28.43 -9.25
C GLU A 113 17.37 27.43 -8.72
N ASN A 114 18.04 26.66 -9.58
CA ASN A 114 19.09 25.72 -9.18
C ASN A 114 20.45 26.40 -8.92
N PHE A 115 20.57 27.71 -9.20
CA PHE A 115 21.78 28.49 -8.99
C PHE A 115 21.70 29.32 -7.70
N SER A 116 22.86 29.67 -7.13
CA SER A 116 22.90 30.55 -5.96
C SER A 116 22.29 31.93 -6.26
N GLN A 117 21.63 32.53 -5.26
CA GLN A 117 20.86 33.77 -5.44
C GLN A 117 21.67 34.90 -6.10
N ALA A 118 22.94 35.09 -5.72
CA ALA A 118 23.81 36.09 -6.34
C ALA A 118 24.06 35.81 -7.84
N LYS A 119 24.20 34.54 -8.23
CA LYS A 119 24.37 34.13 -9.63
C LYS A 119 23.07 34.31 -10.42
N ARG A 120 21.92 33.92 -9.84
CA ARG A 120 20.58 34.17 -10.42
C ARG A 120 20.35 35.66 -10.69
N THR A 121 20.56 36.53 -9.70
CA THR A 121 20.42 37.99 -9.87
C THR A 121 21.36 38.54 -10.94
N SER A 122 22.62 38.08 -10.99
CA SER A 122 23.58 38.53 -12.01
C SER A 122 23.25 38.06 -13.44
N ILE A 123 22.58 36.92 -13.60
CA ILE A 123 22.11 36.44 -14.90
C ILE A 123 20.91 37.28 -15.36
N LEU A 124 19.89 37.41 -14.50
CA LEU A 124 18.67 38.16 -14.78
C LEU A 124 18.98 39.63 -15.12
N ALA A 125 19.86 40.28 -14.37
CA ALA A 125 20.26 41.67 -14.60
C ALA A 125 21.05 41.91 -15.92
N LYS A 126 21.55 40.85 -16.57
CA LYS A 126 22.32 40.95 -17.83
C LYS A 126 21.57 40.40 -19.05
N TYR A 127 20.71 39.40 -18.87
CA TYR A 127 20.08 38.66 -19.97
C TYR A 127 18.55 38.57 -19.89
N GLY A 128 17.92 39.04 -18.78
CA GLY A 128 16.51 38.76 -18.48
C GLY A 128 16.27 37.29 -18.11
N ASP A 129 15.00 36.90 -17.96
CA ASP A 129 14.62 35.47 -17.93
C ASP A 129 14.17 35.04 -19.33
N MET A 130 15.08 34.38 -20.05
CA MET A 130 14.85 33.89 -21.41
C MET A 130 13.69 32.89 -21.50
N ARG A 131 13.28 32.27 -20.38
CA ARG A 131 12.13 31.33 -20.33
C ARG A 131 10.79 32.06 -20.49
N ALA A 132 10.67 33.26 -19.94
CA ALA A 132 9.46 34.08 -20.11
C ALA A 132 9.32 34.54 -21.59
N THR A 133 10.43 34.94 -22.21
CA THR A 133 10.44 35.35 -23.64
C THR A 133 10.03 34.22 -24.57
N ILE A 134 10.66 33.04 -24.46
CA ILE A 134 10.29 31.89 -25.30
C ILE A 134 8.90 31.35 -24.95
N GLY A 135 8.47 31.43 -23.68
CA GLY A 135 7.12 31.05 -23.24
C GLY A 135 6.02 31.89 -23.89
N ALA A 136 6.25 33.21 -24.03
CA ALA A 136 5.37 34.09 -24.80
C ALA A 136 5.37 33.73 -26.29
N ALA A 137 6.53 33.46 -26.90
CA ALA A 137 6.61 33.03 -28.29
C ALA A 137 5.90 31.69 -28.55
N ILE A 138 5.97 30.73 -27.63
CA ILE A 138 5.22 29.46 -27.69
C ILE A 138 3.70 29.72 -27.61
N ARG A 139 3.26 30.55 -26.67
CA ARG A 139 1.85 30.95 -26.51
C ARG A 139 1.29 31.59 -27.78
N ASP A 140 2.00 32.56 -28.35
CA ASP A 140 1.53 33.33 -29.49
C ASP A 140 1.52 32.47 -30.76
N MET A 141 2.55 31.63 -30.96
CA MET A 141 2.59 30.61 -32.02
C MET A 141 1.46 29.58 -31.88
N TRP A 142 1.10 29.18 -30.65
CA TRP A 142 -0.01 28.26 -30.41
C TRP A 142 -1.37 28.88 -30.78
N TYR A 143 -1.63 30.13 -30.36
CA TYR A 143 -2.89 30.80 -30.72
C TYR A 143 -3.03 31.05 -32.23
N ASN A 144 -1.92 31.31 -32.93
CA ASN A 144 -1.89 31.46 -34.39
C ASN A 144 -2.34 30.21 -35.18
N LEU A 145 -2.30 29.00 -34.60
CA LEU A 145 -2.70 27.75 -35.28
C LEU A 145 -4.20 27.69 -35.66
N GLY A 146 -5.05 28.51 -35.04
CA GLY A 146 -6.50 28.49 -35.30
C GLY A 146 -7.12 27.11 -35.08
N TYR A 147 -7.78 26.55 -36.10
CA TYR A 147 -8.40 25.22 -36.05
C TYR A 147 -7.39 24.06 -36.05
N ARG A 148 -6.13 24.29 -36.45
CA ARG A 148 -5.12 23.23 -36.60
C ARG A 148 -4.56 22.72 -35.28
N LYS A 149 -4.88 23.36 -34.15
CA LYS A 149 -4.49 22.93 -32.80
C LYS A 149 -4.83 21.46 -32.52
N ILE A 150 -5.95 20.97 -33.05
CA ILE A 150 -6.35 19.55 -32.90
C ILE A 150 -5.34 18.58 -33.51
N GLU A 151 -4.59 18.97 -34.56
CA GLU A 151 -3.53 18.15 -35.17
C GLU A 151 -2.33 17.93 -34.20
N PHE A 152 -2.23 18.74 -33.15
CA PHE A 152 -1.21 18.67 -32.11
C PHE A 152 -1.71 18.05 -30.79
N ILE A 153 -3.03 17.81 -30.64
CA ILE A 153 -3.63 17.19 -29.45
C ILE A 153 -3.79 15.69 -29.73
N PRO A 154 -3.34 14.77 -28.84
CA PRO A 154 -2.77 15.01 -27.51
C PRO A 154 -1.25 15.24 -27.48
N GLY A 155 -0.54 15.14 -28.60
CA GLY A 155 0.94 15.09 -28.64
C GLY A 155 1.68 16.24 -27.92
N MET A 156 1.18 17.47 -27.99
CA MET A 156 1.78 18.65 -27.35
C MET A 156 1.40 18.84 -25.87
N VAL A 157 0.47 18.05 -25.32
CA VAL A 157 0.04 18.17 -23.92
C VAL A 157 1.19 17.89 -22.95
N GLY A 158 2.02 16.87 -23.23
CA GLY A 158 3.23 16.56 -22.46
C GLY A 158 4.27 17.70 -22.51
N PRO A 159 4.77 18.08 -23.70
CA PRO A 159 5.72 19.19 -23.84
C PRO A 159 5.25 20.51 -23.20
N ILE A 160 3.96 20.87 -23.34
CA ILE A 160 3.43 22.09 -22.72
C ILE A 160 3.34 21.95 -21.18
N LEU A 161 3.08 20.75 -20.66
CA LEU A 161 3.16 20.48 -19.22
C LEU A 161 4.60 20.53 -18.67
N GLU A 162 5.60 20.04 -19.42
CA GLU A 162 7.02 20.14 -19.01
C GLU A 162 7.46 21.59 -18.80
N MET A 163 6.99 22.53 -19.64
CA MET A 163 7.28 23.96 -19.51
C MET A 163 6.41 24.68 -18.47
N THR A 164 5.12 24.36 -18.32
CA THR A 164 4.27 25.03 -17.31
C THR A 164 4.68 24.67 -15.88
N LEU A 165 5.25 23.48 -15.66
CA LEU A 165 5.72 23.04 -14.35
C LEU A 165 6.99 23.76 -13.86
N VAL A 166 7.72 24.46 -14.72
CA VAL A 166 8.93 25.25 -14.37
C VAL A 166 8.57 26.35 -13.34
N PRO A 167 9.37 26.55 -12.26
CA PRO A 167 9.06 27.51 -11.19
C PRO A 167 9.41 28.96 -11.55
N GLU A 168 8.77 29.46 -12.61
CA GLU A 168 8.76 30.87 -13.02
C GLU A 168 7.29 31.32 -13.12
N LEU A 169 6.96 32.46 -12.49
CA LEU A 169 5.58 32.90 -12.24
C LEU A 169 4.92 33.55 -13.47
N GLU A 170 5.66 34.34 -14.24
CA GLU A 170 5.12 35.04 -15.41
C GLU A 170 4.87 34.04 -16.55
N LEU A 171 5.82 33.13 -16.76
CA LEU A 171 5.69 31.95 -17.61
C LEU A 171 4.46 31.13 -17.24
N ARG A 172 4.31 30.70 -15.98
CA ARG A 172 3.15 29.92 -15.50
C ARG A 172 1.83 30.62 -15.84
N ARG A 173 1.71 31.92 -15.50
CA ARG A 173 0.53 32.74 -15.80
C ARG A 173 0.26 32.86 -17.31
N SER A 174 1.30 32.97 -18.12
CA SER A 174 1.20 33.13 -19.57
C SER A 174 0.92 31.82 -20.32
N THR A 175 1.13 30.65 -19.72
CA THR A 175 1.12 29.36 -20.45
C THR A 175 0.10 28.34 -19.94
N ILE A 176 -0.31 28.41 -18.67
CA ILE A 176 -1.45 27.62 -18.17
C ILE A 176 -2.75 27.83 -18.98
N PRO A 177 -3.10 29.03 -19.50
CA PRO A 177 -4.28 29.22 -20.37
C PRO A 177 -4.27 28.40 -21.66
N ILE A 178 -3.11 27.90 -22.11
CA ILE A 178 -3.02 27.03 -23.30
C ILE A 178 -3.77 25.70 -23.07
N PHE A 179 -3.82 25.20 -21.82
CA PHE A 179 -4.61 24.01 -21.49
C PHE A 179 -6.12 24.25 -21.64
N PHE A 180 -6.62 25.43 -21.28
CA PHE A 180 -8.03 25.76 -21.51
C PHE A 180 -8.35 25.81 -23.02
N ASP A 181 -7.45 26.40 -23.80
CA ASP A 181 -7.60 26.49 -25.26
C ASP A 181 -7.51 25.10 -25.95
N MET A 182 -6.72 24.17 -25.41
CA MET A 182 -6.74 22.75 -25.82
C MET A 182 -8.09 22.09 -25.53
N MET A 183 -8.64 22.26 -24.31
CA MET A 183 -9.97 21.75 -23.94
C MET A 183 -11.06 22.30 -24.86
N LEU A 184 -11.03 23.63 -25.11
CA LEU A 184 -11.98 24.32 -25.97
C LEU A 184 -11.91 23.82 -27.42
N CYS A 185 -10.70 23.59 -27.95
CA CYS A 185 -10.50 23.09 -29.31
C CYS A 185 -11.04 21.66 -29.50
N GLU A 186 -10.77 20.75 -28.57
CA GLU A 186 -11.32 19.38 -28.66
C GLU A 186 -12.85 19.38 -28.46
N TYR A 187 -13.35 20.21 -27.55
CA TYR A 187 -14.78 20.33 -27.25
C TYR A 187 -15.59 20.85 -28.45
N GLN A 188 -15.10 21.87 -29.14
CA GLN A 188 -15.74 22.42 -30.35
C GLN A 188 -15.84 21.41 -31.50
N LEU A 189 -15.02 20.35 -31.50
CA LEU A 189 -14.98 19.33 -32.55
C LEU A 189 -15.69 18.02 -32.15
N THR A 190 -15.74 17.69 -30.86
CA THR A 190 -16.19 16.37 -30.38
C THR A 190 -17.27 16.42 -29.29
N ALA A 191 -17.65 17.61 -28.82
CA ALA A 191 -18.43 17.83 -27.59
C ALA A 191 -17.80 17.21 -26.32
N SER A 192 -16.49 16.98 -26.33
CA SER A 192 -15.71 16.42 -25.22
C SER A 192 -14.25 16.91 -25.26
N PHE A 193 -13.48 16.69 -24.19
CA PHE A 193 -12.03 16.94 -24.16
C PHE A 193 -11.26 15.73 -23.60
N ARG A 194 -11.74 14.51 -23.91
CA ARG A 194 -11.20 13.28 -23.32
C ARG A 194 -9.79 12.95 -23.80
N MET A 195 -9.42 13.25 -25.04
CA MET A 195 -8.05 12.98 -25.51
C MET A 195 -7.03 13.86 -24.77
N PHE A 196 -7.39 15.12 -24.53
CA PHE A 196 -6.66 16.04 -23.68
C PHE A 196 -6.61 15.56 -22.21
N GLU A 197 -7.76 15.22 -21.61
CA GLU A 197 -7.85 14.74 -20.22
C GLU A 197 -6.99 13.48 -19.99
N ASP A 198 -7.10 12.50 -20.89
CA ASP A 198 -6.37 11.23 -20.84
C ASP A 198 -4.84 11.43 -20.87
N GLU A 199 -4.34 12.38 -21.65
CA GLU A 199 -2.91 12.64 -21.76
C GLU A 199 -2.39 13.55 -20.63
N ILE A 200 -3.13 14.58 -20.22
CA ILE A 200 -2.66 15.45 -19.13
C ILE A 200 -2.61 14.68 -17.80
N LEU A 201 -3.60 13.84 -17.48
CA LEU A 201 -3.56 12.98 -16.30
C LEU A 201 -2.41 11.96 -16.35
N ARG A 202 -2.06 11.48 -17.55
CA ARG A 202 -0.97 10.53 -17.80
C ARG A 202 0.41 11.17 -17.66
N LYS A 203 0.60 12.37 -18.19
CA LYS A 203 1.85 13.13 -18.15
C LYS A 203 2.11 13.76 -16.78
N LEU A 204 1.06 14.20 -16.08
CA LEU A 204 1.19 14.79 -14.75
C LEU A 204 1.73 13.80 -13.72
N ASP A 205 1.33 12.53 -13.82
CA ASP A 205 1.92 11.44 -13.04
C ASP A 205 3.43 11.30 -13.28
N SER A 206 3.88 11.25 -14.54
CA SER A 206 5.31 11.09 -14.85
C SER A 206 6.14 12.31 -14.46
N GLU A 207 5.67 13.52 -14.74
CA GLU A 207 6.45 14.73 -14.47
C GLU A 207 6.54 15.06 -12.97
N VAL A 208 5.47 14.81 -12.20
CA VAL A 208 5.52 15.05 -10.75
C VAL A 208 6.30 13.94 -10.03
N GLU A 209 6.19 12.67 -10.46
CA GLU A 209 7.10 11.60 -10.00
C GLU A 209 8.57 11.90 -10.38
N GLY A 210 8.80 12.48 -11.57
CA GLY A 210 10.10 12.98 -12.03
C GLY A 210 10.63 14.23 -11.32
N GLY A 211 9.90 14.76 -10.33
CA GLY A 211 10.35 15.87 -9.47
C GLY A 211 9.86 17.27 -9.86
N ARG A 212 9.12 17.44 -10.96
CA ARG A 212 8.61 18.75 -11.40
C ARG A 212 7.34 19.17 -10.65
N GLY A 213 7.03 20.47 -10.66
CA GLY A 213 5.80 21.03 -10.07
C GLY A 213 5.82 21.16 -8.55
N ASP A 214 4.97 22.05 -8.04
CA ASP A 214 4.91 22.45 -6.63
C ASP A 214 3.51 22.96 -6.23
N GLU A 215 3.38 23.37 -4.96
CA GLU A 215 2.13 23.88 -4.40
C GLU A 215 1.63 25.16 -5.09
N GLN A 216 2.54 26.05 -5.50
CA GLN A 216 2.18 27.27 -6.22
C GLN A 216 1.66 26.94 -7.62
N TYR A 217 2.24 25.95 -8.31
CA TYR A 217 1.74 25.46 -9.58
C TYR A 217 0.30 24.95 -9.46
N LYS A 218 0.01 24.14 -8.44
CA LYS A 218 -1.36 23.64 -8.17
C LYS A 218 -2.36 24.79 -7.96
N GLN A 219 -1.97 25.80 -7.19
CA GLN A 219 -2.83 26.96 -6.91
C GLN A 219 -3.06 27.82 -8.17
N LEU A 220 -2.02 28.09 -8.97
CA LEU A 220 -2.13 28.84 -10.23
C LEU A 220 -2.93 28.08 -11.29
N PHE A 221 -2.71 26.78 -11.43
CA PHE A 221 -3.49 25.91 -12.32
C PHE A 221 -4.96 25.92 -11.93
N GLN A 222 -5.26 25.86 -10.62
CA GLN A 222 -6.62 25.96 -10.11
C GLN A 222 -7.27 27.31 -10.41
N SER A 223 -6.63 28.43 -10.08
CA SER A 223 -7.26 29.75 -10.26
C SER A 223 -7.47 30.08 -11.74
N ILE A 224 -6.41 29.96 -12.56
CA ILE A 224 -6.43 30.39 -13.95
C ILE A 224 -7.47 29.60 -14.75
N LEU A 225 -7.50 28.27 -14.62
CA LEU A 225 -8.44 27.46 -15.39
C LEU A 225 -9.88 27.58 -14.90
N LEU A 226 -10.13 27.78 -13.59
CA LEU A 226 -11.49 28.07 -13.12
C LEU A 226 -12.01 29.39 -13.67
N ASP A 227 -11.18 30.43 -13.70
CA ASP A 227 -11.59 31.73 -14.22
C ASP A 227 -11.85 31.69 -15.74
N CYS A 228 -10.98 31.03 -16.53
CA CYS A 228 -11.27 30.76 -17.95
C CYS A 228 -12.55 29.92 -18.16
N CYS A 229 -12.81 28.91 -17.32
CA CYS A 229 -14.03 28.09 -17.45
C CYS A 229 -15.31 28.89 -17.15
N ARG A 230 -15.25 29.90 -16.26
CA ARG A 230 -16.39 30.78 -15.94
C ARG A 230 -16.73 31.75 -17.06
N GLU A 231 -15.75 32.16 -17.85
CA GLU A 231 -15.95 33.00 -19.04
C GLU A 231 -16.63 32.24 -20.20
N HIS A 232 -16.68 30.91 -20.15
CA HIS A 232 -17.24 30.04 -21.19
C HIS A 232 -18.36 29.11 -20.66
N PRO A 233 -19.64 29.57 -20.63
CA PRO A 233 -20.75 28.84 -19.99
C PRO A 233 -21.00 27.41 -20.47
N GLU A 234 -20.70 27.09 -21.73
CA GLU A 234 -20.84 25.74 -22.31
C GLU A 234 -19.86 24.73 -21.69
N LEU A 235 -18.68 25.19 -21.30
CA LEU A 235 -17.63 24.37 -20.70
C LEU A 235 -17.61 24.44 -19.17
N ALA A 236 -18.16 25.49 -18.55
CA ALA A 236 -18.07 25.77 -17.11
C ALA A 236 -18.21 24.52 -16.23
N GLY A 237 -19.32 23.77 -16.31
CA GLY A 237 -19.55 22.61 -15.44
C GLY A 237 -18.60 21.43 -15.67
N LEU A 238 -18.16 21.19 -16.91
CA LEU A 238 -17.17 20.16 -17.23
C LEU A 238 -15.76 20.59 -16.83
N GLY A 239 -15.44 21.87 -17.05
CA GLY A 239 -14.18 22.50 -16.71
C GLY A 239 -13.93 22.60 -15.21
N GLU A 240 -14.91 23.03 -14.41
CA GLU A 240 -14.80 23.04 -12.95
C GLU A 240 -14.59 21.61 -12.41
N SER A 241 -15.28 20.62 -12.97
CA SER A 241 -15.09 19.20 -12.64
C SER A 241 -13.68 18.70 -13.00
N PHE A 242 -13.17 19.06 -14.17
CA PHE A 242 -11.81 18.73 -14.63
C PHE A 242 -10.72 19.42 -13.78
N VAL A 243 -10.90 20.69 -13.39
CA VAL A 243 -9.93 21.37 -12.54
C VAL A 243 -9.92 20.76 -11.14
N ALA A 244 -11.08 20.40 -10.58
CA ALA A 244 -11.17 19.66 -9.32
C ALA A 244 -10.46 18.28 -9.40
N LEU A 245 -10.62 17.57 -10.53
CA LEU A 245 -9.94 16.30 -10.83
C LEU A 245 -8.41 16.46 -10.84
N VAL A 246 -7.88 17.39 -11.65
CA VAL A 246 -6.43 17.56 -11.82
C VAL A 246 -5.77 18.16 -10.56
N THR A 247 -6.42 19.09 -9.86
CA THR A 247 -5.90 19.63 -8.59
C THR A 247 -5.94 18.58 -7.46
N GLY A 248 -6.96 17.72 -7.44
CA GLY A 248 -7.04 16.57 -6.56
C GLY A 248 -5.94 15.52 -6.82
N LEU A 249 -5.58 15.31 -8.09
CA LEU A 249 -4.43 14.48 -8.49
C LEU A 249 -3.11 15.14 -8.07
N LEU A 250 -2.90 16.42 -8.38
CA LEU A 250 -1.69 17.17 -8.02
C LEU A 250 -1.38 17.09 -6.52
N GLN A 251 -2.39 17.29 -5.65
CA GLN A 251 -2.22 17.14 -4.21
C GLN A 251 -1.65 15.76 -3.86
N ARG A 252 -2.24 14.69 -4.38
CA ARG A 252 -1.86 13.31 -4.06
C ARG A 252 -0.48 12.93 -4.62
N LEU A 253 -0.12 13.45 -5.80
CA LEU A 253 1.22 13.27 -6.38
C LEU A 253 2.30 14.04 -5.61
N LEU A 254 2.01 15.27 -5.16
CA LEU A 254 2.91 16.06 -4.31
C LEU A 254 3.08 15.42 -2.93
N ASP A 255 1.99 14.97 -2.29
CA ASP A 255 2.01 14.21 -1.03
C ASP A 255 2.82 12.91 -1.16
N TYR A 256 2.65 12.18 -2.27
CA TYR A 256 3.40 10.96 -2.59
C TYR A 256 4.89 11.24 -2.79
N ARG A 257 5.24 12.26 -3.59
CA ARG A 257 6.64 12.65 -3.83
C ARG A 257 7.35 13.05 -2.54
N ALA A 258 6.71 13.84 -1.69
CA ALA A 258 7.27 14.26 -0.41
C ALA A 258 7.65 13.06 0.47
N VAL A 259 6.83 12.00 0.48
CA VAL A 259 7.06 10.77 1.25
C VAL A 259 8.03 9.79 0.56
N MET A 260 8.07 9.76 -0.78
CA MET A 260 8.97 8.86 -1.53
C MET A 260 10.43 9.36 -1.58
N ASN A 261 10.62 10.68 -1.46
CA ASN A 261 11.93 11.33 -1.36
C ASN A 261 12.50 11.36 0.07
N ASP A 262 11.70 10.98 1.08
CA ASP A 262 12.17 10.78 2.45
C ASP A 262 13.03 9.49 2.54
N GLU A 263 14.08 9.52 3.36
CA GLU A 263 14.83 8.31 3.72
C GLU A 263 13.90 7.33 4.48
N ASN A 264 12.97 7.85 5.28
CA ASN A 264 12.03 7.08 6.07
C ASN A 264 10.71 6.85 5.33
N LYS A 265 10.72 5.90 4.40
CA LYS A 265 9.60 5.50 3.53
C LYS A 265 8.37 4.89 4.23
N THR A 266 8.19 5.07 5.55
CA THR A 266 7.12 4.44 6.34
C THR A 266 5.70 4.75 5.81
N TYR A 267 5.47 5.94 5.25
CA TYR A 267 4.16 6.31 4.66
C TYR A 267 4.02 5.99 3.17
N SER A 268 5.04 5.43 2.52
CA SER A 268 5.03 5.12 1.09
C SER A 268 3.82 4.27 0.69
N MET A 269 3.51 3.22 1.45
CA MET A 269 2.34 2.35 1.21
C MET A 269 1.02 3.12 1.34
N SER A 270 0.87 3.97 2.37
CA SER A 270 -0.34 4.80 2.57
C SER A 270 -0.54 5.80 1.43
N CYS A 271 0.51 6.51 0.99
CA CYS A 271 0.41 7.45 -0.13
C CYS A 271 0.21 6.73 -1.47
N THR A 272 0.81 5.55 -1.66
CA THR A 272 0.57 4.69 -2.82
C THR A 272 -0.90 4.25 -2.87
N VAL A 273 -1.50 3.87 -1.73
CA VAL A 273 -2.93 3.49 -1.64
C VAL A 273 -3.86 4.70 -1.80
N ASN A 274 -3.48 5.91 -1.36
CA ASN A 274 -4.25 7.12 -1.62
C ASN A 274 -4.32 7.46 -3.12
N LEU A 275 -3.21 7.31 -3.85
CA LEU A 275 -3.20 7.42 -5.32
C LEU A 275 -3.96 6.26 -5.99
N LEU A 276 -3.79 5.03 -5.49
CA LEU A 276 -4.50 3.85 -5.98
C LEU A 276 -6.03 4.02 -5.90
N ASN A 277 -6.54 4.47 -4.75
CA ASN A 277 -7.97 4.72 -4.57
C ASN A 277 -8.46 5.84 -5.49
N PHE A 278 -7.70 6.92 -5.62
CA PHE A 278 -8.02 8.00 -6.56
C PHE A 278 -8.10 7.49 -8.01
N TYR A 279 -7.10 6.77 -8.52
CA TYR A 279 -7.15 6.20 -9.88
C TYR A 279 -8.28 5.19 -10.09
N LYS A 280 -8.82 4.59 -9.02
CA LYS A 280 -10.02 3.75 -9.05
C LYS A 280 -11.31 4.58 -9.06
N GLU A 281 -11.38 5.63 -8.26
CA GLU A 281 -12.49 6.59 -8.22
C GLU A 281 -12.70 7.28 -9.58
N ILE A 282 -11.61 7.51 -10.32
CA ILE A 282 -11.61 8.18 -11.64
C ILE A 282 -11.51 7.20 -12.83
N ASP A 283 -11.74 5.89 -12.58
CA ASP A 283 -11.76 4.78 -13.56
C ASP A 283 -10.53 4.67 -14.51
N ARG A 284 -9.36 5.12 -14.06
CA ARG A 284 -8.11 5.09 -14.86
C ARG A 284 -7.34 3.79 -14.65
N GLN A 285 -7.93 2.68 -15.11
CA GLN A 285 -7.45 1.31 -14.90
C GLN A 285 -5.95 1.09 -15.18
N ALA A 286 -5.39 1.73 -16.22
CA ALA A 286 -3.96 1.58 -16.55
C ALA A 286 -3.02 2.13 -15.44
N MET A 287 -3.35 3.30 -14.88
CA MET A 287 -2.58 3.87 -13.76
C MET A 287 -2.85 3.13 -12.46
N TYR A 288 -4.11 2.72 -12.23
CA TYR A 288 -4.46 1.83 -11.11
C TYR A 288 -3.59 0.57 -11.09
N ILE A 289 -3.44 -0.12 -12.22
CA ILE A 289 -2.58 -1.32 -12.33
C ILE A 289 -1.10 -0.97 -12.11
N ARG A 290 -0.58 0.14 -12.65
CA ARG A 290 0.81 0.58 -12.39
C ARG A 290 1.04 0.82 -10.89
N TYR A 291 0.08 1.42 -10.20
CA TYR A 291 0.16 1.65 -8.74
C TYR A 291 -0.03 0.37 -7.90
N LEU A 292 -0.80 -0.62 -8.37
CA LEU A 292 -0.81 -1.97 -7.76
C LEU A 292 0.58 -2.61 -7.81
N TYR A 293 1.30 -2.51 -8.94
CA TYR A 293 2.66 -3.06 -9.01
C TYR A 293 3.65 -2.30 -8.11
N LYS A 294 3.63 -0.95 -8.10
CA LYS A 294 4.41 -0.14 -7.13
C LYS A 294 4.14 -0.58 -5.68
N LEU A 295 2.87 -0.78 -5.32
CA LEU A 295 2.46 -1.22 -3.98
C LEU A 295 2.93 -2.66 -3.67
N LYS A 296 2.81 -3.60 -4.62
CA LYS A 296 3.31 -4.97 -4.49
C LYS A 296 4.82 -5.00 -4.27
N ASP A 297 5.57 -4.18 -4.99
CA ASP A 297 7.03 -4.12 -4.86
C ASP A 297 7.48 -3.53 -3.50
N LEU A 298 6.73 -2.56 -2.97
CA LEU A 298 6.87 -2.13 -1.57
C LEU A 298 6.52 -3.28 -0.59
N HIS A 299 5.42 -4.02 -0.79
CA HIS A 299 5.09 -5.12 0.11
C HIS A 299 6.15 -6.23 0.11
N VAL A 300 6.71 -6.57 -1.05
CA VAL A 300 7.81 -7.56 -1.16
C VAL A 300 9.08 -7.06 -0.47
N SER A 301 9.46 -5.78 -0.63
CA SER A 301 10.69 -5.24 0.01
C SER A 301 10.61 -5.14 1.55
N TYR A 302 9.39 -5.12 2.11
CA TYR A 302 9.14 -5.19 3.56
C TYR A 302 8.68 -6.58 4.06
N GLU A 303 8.75 -7.62 3.22
CA GLU A 303 8.34 -9.02 3.50
C GLU A 303 6.85 -9.19 3.87
N ASN A 304 6.00 -8.24 3.49
CA ASN A 304 4.55 -8.25 3.72
C ASN A 304 3.84 -9.09 2.62
N TYR A 305 4.19 -10.37 2.51
CA TYR A 305 3.75 -11.24 1.40
C TYR A 305 2.23 -11.41 1.30
N THR A 306 1.52 -11.41 2.43
CA THR A 306 0.05 -11.49 2.45
C THR A 306 -0.58 -10.29 1.75
N GLU A 307 -0.09 -9.09 2.03
CA GLU A 307 -0.56 -7.84 1.46
C GLU A 307 -0.14 -7.71 -0.03
N ALA A 308 1.04 -8.22 -0.39
CA ALA A 308 1.46 -8.37 -1.79
C ALA A 308 0.50 -9.28 -2.59
N ALA A 309 0.05 -10.40 -2.00
CA ALA A 309 -0.91 -11.31 -2.60
C ALA A 309 -2.28 -10.66 -2.81
N TYR A 310 -2.83 -9.97 -1.80
CA TYR A 310 -4.07 -9.20 -1.95
C TYR A 310 -3.96 -8.07 -2.97
N THR A 311 -2.79 -7.41 -3.07
CA THR A 311 -2.53 -6.36 -4.06
C THR A 311 -2.56 -6.91 -5.49
N LEU A 312 -1.94 -8.07 -5.76
CA LEU A 312 -2.06 -8.72 -7.07
C LEU A 312 -3.46 -9.29 -7.33
N LEU A 313 -4.18 -9.72 -6.29
CA LEU A 313 -5.54 -10.23 -6.42
C LEU A 313 -6.50 -9.15 -6.97
N LEU A 314 -6.30 -7.87 -6.62
CA LEU A 314 -7.03 -6.76 -7.23
C LEU A 314 -6.81 -6.67 -8.75
N HIS A 315 -5.57 -6.84 -9.23
CA HIS A 315 -5.31 -6.87 -10.68
C HIS A 315 -5.99 -8.08 -11.32
N ALA A 316 -5.86 -9.27 -10.72
CA ALA A 316 -6.45 -10.49 -11.25
C ALA A 316 -7.99 -10.53 -11.18
N GLN A 317 -8.63 -9.66 -10.37
CA GLN A 317 -10.08 -9.45 -10.36
C GLN A 317 -10.57 -8.64 -11.57
N LEU A 318 -9.75 -7.76 -12.15
CA LEU A 318 -10.08 -6.98 -13.36
C LEU A 318 -10.07 -7.85 -14.64
N LEU A 319 -9.37 -8.98 -14.62
CA LEU A 319 -9.21 -9.88 -15.76
C LEU A 319 -10.34 -10.90 -15.84
N LYS A 320 -10.80 -11.21 -17.04
CA LYS A 320 -11.76 -12.30 -17.29
C LYS A 320 -11.04 -13.62 -17.53
N TRP A 321 -11.76 -14.72 -17.39
CA TRP A 321 -11.34 -16.04 -17.90
C TRP A 321 -11.69 -16.13 -19.40
N SER A 322 -11.04 -15.27 -20.21
CA SER A 322 -11.27 -15.17 -21.65
C SER A 322 -9.96 -15.21 -22.42
N ASP A 323 -10.06 -15.69 -23.66
CA ASP A 323 -8.95 -15.72 -24.61
C ASP A 323 -8.86 -14.43 -25.45
N GLU A 324 -9.52 -13.38 -24.97
CA GLU A 324 -9.38 -11.99 -25.45
C GLU A 324 -7.92 -11.52 -25.26
N PRO A 325 -7.37 -10.71 -26.19
CA PRO A 325 -6.02 -10.19 -26.07
C PRO A 325 -5.86 -9.31 -24.83
N ASN A 326 -4.69 -9.41 -24.18
CA ASN A 326 -4.36 -8.52 -23.06
C ASN A 326 -4.10 -7.09 -23.55
N THR A 327 -5.00 -6.16 -23.21
CA THR A 327 -4.88 -4.73 -23.53
C THR A 327 -4.14 -3.91 -22.48
N ALA A 328 -3.82 -4.48 -21.31
CA ALA A 328 -3.18 -3.76 -20.22
C ALA A 328 -1.65 -3.67 -20.41
N PRO A 329 -1.02 -2.48 -20.31
CA PRO A 329 0.43 -2.29 -20.50
C PRO A 329 1.24 -2.90 -19.34
N THR A 330 1.42 -4.22 -19.37
CA THR A 330 1.86 -5.03 -18.21
C THR A 330 3.38 -5.22 -18.21
N GLN A 331 4.15 -4.12 -18.06
CA GLN A 331 5.62 -4.14 -18.10
C GLN A 331 6.29 -4.98 -16.98
N ALA A 332 5.57 -5.33 -15.91
CA ALA A 332 6.15 -5.94 -14.71
C ALA A 332 6.40 -7.46 -14.80
N LEU A 333 5.68 -8.20 -15.65
CA LEU A 333 5.83 -9.66 -15.77
C LEU A 333 6.97 -10.00 -16.72
N HIS A 334 8.14 -10.26 -16.15
CA HIS A 334 9.40 -10.43 -16.88
C HIS A 334 9.35 -11.62 -17.86
N GLY A 335 9.50 -11.33 -19.16
CA GLY A 335 9.95 -12.31 -20.17
C GLY A 335 8.97 -13.39 -20.63
N ARG A 336 7.70 -13.39 -20.19
CA ARG A 336 6.67 -14.32 -20.70
C ARG A 336 5.67 -13.56 -21.58
N ASN A 337 5.55 -13.96 -22.84
CA ASN A 337 4.56 -13.43 -23.79
C ASN A 337 3.16 -13.94 -23.42
N LEU A 338 2.51 -13.28 -22.46
CA LEU A 338 1.14 -13.57 -22.02
C LEU A 338 0.16 -12.84 -22.94
N HIS A 339 -0.32 -13.54 -23.97
CA HIS A 339 -1.11 -12.95 -25.04
C HIS A 339 -2.58 -12.73 -24.65
N THR A 340 -3.15 -13.59 -23.79
CA THR A 340 -4.58 -13.54 -23.43
C THR A 340 -4.82 -13.14 -21.96
N GLN A 341 -6.01 -12.64 -21.66
CA GLN A 341 -6.43 -12.37 -20.28
C GLN A 341 -6.40 -13.63 -19.39
N ARG A 342 -6.83 -14.79 -19.92
CA ARG A 342 -6.73 -16.10 -19.26
C ARG A 342 -5.30 -16.40 -18.81
N GLN A 343 -4.33 -16.32 -19.72
CA GLN A 343 -2.91 -16.59 -19.43
C GLN A 343 -2.34 -15.63 -18.38
N LEU A 344 -2.68 -14.33 -18.47
CA LEU A 344 -2.25 -13.34 -17.49
C LEU A 344 -2.86 -13.63 -16.09
N LYS A 345 -4.15 -13.95 -16.03
CA LYS A 345 -4.85 -14.25 -14.77
C LYS A 345 -4.33 -15.53 -14.11
N GLU A 346 -4.03 -16.56 -14.89
CA GLU A 346 -3.39 -17.79 -14.43
C GLU A 346 -1.97 -17.54 -13.86
N ALA A 347 -1.15 -16.76 -14.56
CA ALA A 347 0.19 -16.39 -14.10
C ALA A 347 0.13 -15.61 -12.78
N LEU A 348 -0.78 -14.63 -12.68
CA LEU A 348 -1.03 -13.88 -11.43
C LEU A 348 -1.54 -14.80 -10.31
N TYR A 349 -2.47 -15.72 -10.59
CA TYR A 349 -3.00 -16.65 -9.58
C TYR A 349 -1.93 -17.58 -9.02
N ASN A 350 -0.98 -18.05 -9.86
CA ASN A 350 0.17 -18.80 -9.36
C ASN A 350 1.08 -17.96 -8.44
N GLN A 351 1.43 -16.73 -8.85
CA GLN A 351 2.23 -15.82 -8.01
C GLN A 351 1.53 -15.44 -6.69
N ILE A 352 0.20 -15.26 -6.71
CA ILE A 352 -0.64 -15.02 -5.53
C ILE A 352 -0.59 -16.22 -4.58
N ILE A 353 -0.64 -17.46 -5.11
CA ILE A 353 -0.49 -18.68 -4.30
C ILE A 353 0.92 -18.76 -3.67
N ASP A 354 1.97 -18.38 -4.38
CA ASP A 354 3.35 -18.36 -3.85
C ASP A 354 3.51 -17.34 -2.72
N TYR A 355 2.92 -16.15 -2.85
CA TYR A 355 2.92 -15.14 -1.79
C TYR A 355 2.02 -15.52 -0.61
N PHE A 356 0.85 -16.13 -0.84
CA PHE A 356 0.02 -16.65 0.25
C PHE A 356 0.67 -17.85 0.98
N ASP A 357 1.51 -18.67 0.34
CA ASP A 357 2.27 -19.70 1.08
C ASP A 357 3.34 -19.07 1.99
N GLN A 358 4.07 -18.06 1.49
CA GLN A 358 5.07 -17.32 2.26
C GLN A 358 4.44 -16.54 3.43
N GLY A 359 3.33 -15.85 3.19
CA GLY A 359 2.49 -15.20 4.21
C GLY A 359 1.66 -16.17 5.07
N LYS A 360 1.77 -17.48 4.84
CA LYS A 360 1.09 -18.59 5.55
C LYS A 360 -0.45 -18.53 5.52
N MET A 361 -1.04 -17.82 4.56
CA MET A 361 -2.49 -17.67 4.32
C MET A 361 -3.03 -18.83 3.45
N TRP A 362 -2.84 -20.06 3.92
CA TRP A 362 -3.12 -21.28 3.17
C TRP A 362 -4.60 -21.47 2.81
N GLU A 363 -5.51 -20.90 3.59
CA GLU A 363 -6.95 -20.89 3.37
C GLU A 363 -7.31 -20.13 2.07
N GLU A 364 -6.67 -18.97 1.85
CA GLU A 364 -6.81 -18.17 0.63
C GLU A 364 -6.09 -18.83 -0.55
N ALA A 365 -4.89 -19.38 -0.33
CA ALA A 365 -4.19 -20.18 -1.33
C ALA A 365 -5.05 -21.36 -1.83
N ILE A 366 -5.75 -22.06 -0.93
CA ILE A 366 -6.72 -23.12 -1.26
C ILE A 366 -7.92 -22.57 -2.05
N HIS A 367 -8.39 -21.36 -1.76
CA HIS A 367 -9.47 -20.73 -2.54
C HIS A 367 -9.03 -20.50 -3.99
N ILE A 368 -7.86 -19.89 -4.22
CA ILE A 368 -7.32 -19.68 -5.57
C ILE A 368 -7.02 -21.02 -6.28
N CYS A 369 -6.47 -22.02 -5.57
CA CYS A 369 -6.25 -23.36 -6.11
C CYS A 369 -7.55 -24.04 -6.59
N LYS A 370 -8.70 -23.77 -5.97
CA LYS A 370 -10.00 -24.29 -6.43
C LYS A 370 -10.47 -23.62 -7.73
N GLN A 371 -10.22 -22.33 -7.89
CA GLN A 371 -10.56 -21.61 -9.13
C GLN A 371 -9.72 -22.12 -10.31
N LEU A 372 -8.40 -22.25 -10.12
CA LEU A 372 -7.50 -22.84 -11.13
C LEU A 372 -7.89 -24.29 -11.46
N ALA A 373 -8.17 -25.13 -10.46
CA ALA A 373 -8.61 -26.50 -10.69
C ALA A 373 -9.88 -26.56 -11.57
N ALA A 374 -10.88 -25.71 -11.32
CA ALA A 374 -12.09 -25.67 -12.14
C ALA A 374 -11.82 -25.25 -13.60
N GLN A 375 -10.89 -24.31 -13.84
CA GLN A 375 -10.46 -23.95 -15.20
C GLN A 375 -9.76 -25.12 -15.90
N TYR A 376 -8.81 -25.77 -15.22
CA TYR A 376 -8.06 -26.90 -15.78
C TYR A 376 -8.93 -28.15 -15.99
N GLU A 377 -9.96 -28.37 -15.17
CA GLU A 377 -10.87 -29.51 -15.26
C GLU A 377 -11.97 -29.33 -16.31
N SER A 378 -12.56 -28.13 -16.42
CA SER A 378 -13.80 -27.89 -17.20
C SER A 378 -13.68 -26.97 -18.42
N GLU A 379 -12.63 -26.14 -18.51
CA GLU A 379 -12.50 -25.14 -19.59
C GLU A 379 -11.36 -25.46 -20.56
N VAL A 380 -10.15 -25.73 -20.05
CA VAL A 380 -8.96 -25.98 -20.88
C VAL A 380 -8.51 -27.45 -20.91
N PHE A 381 -9.07 -28.29 -20.04
CA PHE A 381 -8.80 -29.74 -19.96
C PHE A 381 -7.32 -30.12 -19.77
N ASP A 382 -6.52 -29.22 -19.16
CA ASP A 382 -5.12 -29.45 -18.82
C ASP A 382 -5.00 -30.28 -17.54
N TYR A 383 -4.96 -31.60 -17.71
CA TYR A 383 -4.88 -32.53 -16.58
C TYR A 383 -3.49 -32.61 -15.93
N GLU A 384 -2.44 -32.07 -16.55
CA GLU A 384 -1.11 -31.98 -15.93
C GLU A 384 -1.10 -30.83 -14.90
N MET A 385 -1.55 -29.64 -15.30
CA MET A 385 -1.71 -28.50 -14.41
C MET A 385 -2.78 -28.75 -13.34
N LEU A 386 -3.85 -29.50 -13.65
CA LEU A 386 -4.81 -29.99 -12.67
C LEU A 386 -4.15 -30.90 -11.62
N SER A 387 -3.29 -31.83 -12.06
CA SER A 387 -2.55 -32.72 -11.16
C SER A 387 -1.72 -31.92 -10.16
N ASP A 388 -0.98 -30.90 -10.63
CA ASP A 388 -0.12 -30.10 -9.77
C ASP A 388 -0.89 -29.15 -8.85
N ILE A 389 -1.95 -28.48 -9.32
CA ILE A 389 -2.74 -27.60 -8.42
C ILE A 389 -3.46 -28.41 -7.33
N LEU A 390 -3.86 -29.66 -7.61
CA LEU A 390 -4.40 -30.57 -6.60
C LEU A 390 -3.33 -31.02 -5.58
N LYS A 391 -2.08 -31.28 -6.00
CA LYS A 391 -0.95 -31.54 -5.08
C LYS A 391 -0.67 -30.32 -4.18
N ARG A 392 -0.65 -29.10 -4.75
CA ARG A 392 -0.48 -27.85 -3.99
C ARG A 392 -1.59 -27.66 -2.94
N LYS A 393 -2.85 -27.83 -3.35
CA LYS A 393 -4.04 -27.81 -2.49
C LYS A 393 -3.98 -28.83 -1.35
N ALA A 394 -3.53 -30.06 -1.61
CA ALA A 394 -3.34 -31.08 -0.58
C ALA A 394 -2.27 -30.68 0.45
N LYS A 395 -1.11 -30.17 -0.01
CA LYS A 395 -0.02 -29.65 0.83
C LYS A 395 -0.50 -28.50 1.74
N PHE A 396 -1.40 -27.64 1.26
CA PHE A 396 -1.98 -26.57 2.09
C PHE A 396 -2.89 -27.09 3.20
N TYR A 397 -3.73 -28.10 2.94
CA TYR A 397 -4.52 -28.74 4.00
C TYR A 397 -3.64 -29.41 5.06
N GLU A 398 -2.54 -30.04 4.65
CA GLU A 398 -1.56 -30.60 5.58
C GLU A 398 -0.88 -29.51 6.42
N LYS A 399 -0.47 -28.39 5.81
CA LYS A 399 0.15 -27.25 6.51
C LYS A 399 -0.78 -26.68 7.59
N ILE A 400 -2.07 -26.44 7.28
CA ILE A 400 -3.06 -25.90 8.24
C ILE A 400 -3.16 -26.78 9.50
N LEU A 401 -3.12 -28.11 9.34
CA LEU A 401 -3.28 -29.05 10.45
C LEU A 401 -1.98 -29.36 11.22
N LYS A 402 -0.80 -29.31 10.57
CA LYS A 402 0.47 -29.75 11.16
C LYS A 402 1.49 -28.65 11.48
N VAL A 403 1.37 -27.48 10.87
CA VAL A 403 2.35 -26.39 11.02
C VAL A 403 1.81 -25.34 11.98
N LEU A 404 2.56 -25.06 13.04
CA LEU A 404 2.23 -24.00 13.99
C LEU A 404 2.23 -22.64 13.29
N ARG A 405 1.07 -21.97 13.31
CA ARG A 405 0.88 -20.60 12.82
C ARG A 405 0.63 -19.68 14.04
N PRO A 406 1.48 -18.67 14.30
CA PRO A 406 1.23 -17.71 15.36
C PRO A 406 -0.04 -16.88 15.09
N ASN A 407 -0.77 -16.53 16.14
CA ASN A 407 -1.85 -15.54 16.03
C ASN A 407 -1.23 -14.14 15.91
N PRO A 408 -1.69 -13.29 14.97
CA PRO A 408 -1.26 -11.89 14.92
C PRO A 408 -1.80 -11.09 16.12
N GLU A 409 -0.96 -10.26 16.72
CA GLU A 409 -1.44 -9.16 17.57
C GLU A 409 -1.98 -8.01 16.69
N TYR A 410 -2.87 -7.20 17.27
CA TYR A 410 -3.41 -6.01 16.63
C TYR A 410 -3.19 -4.78 17.53
N PHE A 411 -2.84 -3.64 16.93
CA PHE A 411 -2.53 -2.41 17.64
C PHE A 411 -3.42 -1.27 17.14
N ALA A 412 -4.18 -0.66 18.05
CA ALA A 412 -4.87 0.59 17.78
C ALA A 412 -3.86 1.74 17.91
N VAL A 413 -3.74 2.55 16.85
CA VAL A 413 -2.86 3.72 16.78
C VAL A 413 -3.69 4.95 16.46
N GLY A 414 -3.69 5.92 17.36
CA GLY A 414 -4.30 7.24 17.15
C GLY A 414 -3.24 8.30 16.88
N TYR A 415 -3.40 9.06 15.79
CA TYR A 415 -2.56 10.21 15.46
C TYR A 415 -3.35 11.49 15.71
N TYR A 416 -2.89 12.33 16.63
CA TYR A 416 -3.63 13.50 17.10
C TYR A 416 -2.81 14.79 17.06
N GLY A 417 -3.51 15.91 16.89
CA GLY A 417 -2.91 17.23 16.72
C GLY A 417 -2.72 17.62 15.26
N GLN A 418 -2.76 18.93 15.01
CA GLN A 418 -2.75 19.52 13.67
C GLN A 418 -1.39 19.37 12.95
N GLY A 419 -0.33 19.00 13.67
CA GLY A 419 1.00 18.73 13.10
C GLY A 419 1.09 17.47 12.23
N PHE A 420 0.04 16.64 12.16
CA PHE A 420 -0.02 15.50 11.24
C PHE A 420 -0.61 15.84 9.85
N PRO A 421 -0.19 15.14 8.78
CA PRO A 421 -0.83 15.23 7.46
C PRO A 421 -2.33 14.91 7.51
N PRO A 422 -3.18 15.51 6.64
CA PRO A 422 -4.64 15.35 6.70
C PRO A 422 -5.15 13.89 6.59
N PHE A 423 -4.37 12.97 6.00
CA PHE A 423 -4.75 11.56 5.95
C PHE A 423 -4.57 10.82 7.28
N LEU A 424 -3.66 11.26 8.16
CA LEU A 424 -3.47 10.71 9.52
C LEU A 424 -4.18 11.52 10.61
N ARG A 425 -4.26 12.86 10.45
CA ARG A 425 -4.70 13.81 11.48
C ARG A 425 -6.03 13.43 12.13
N ASN A 426 -6.02 13.36 13.46
CA ASN A 426 -7.15 13.06 14.35
C ASN A 426 -7.90 11.77 13.98
N LYS A 427 -7.18 10.74 13.49
CA LYS A 427 -7.73 9.43 13.10
C LYS A 427 -7.08 8.29 13.87
N VAL A 428 -7.86 7.23 14.07
CA VAL A 428 -7.40 5.95 14.63
C VAL A 428 -7.31 4.93 13.51
N PHE A 429 -6.27 4.10 13.56
CA PHE A 429 -6.02 2.99 12.65
C PHE A 429 -5.80 1.71 13.46
N ILE A 430 -6.27 0.57 12.97
CA ILE A 430 -5.89 -0.74 13.51
C ILE A 430 -4.79 -1.32 12.63
N TYR A 431 -3.64 -1.61 13.24
CA TYR A 431 -2.49 -2.28 12.62
C TYR A 431 -2.48 -3.77 12.98
N ARG A 432 -2.12 -4.62 12.02
CA ARG A 432 -1.82 -6.05 12.17
C ARG A 432 -0.31 -6.23 12.37
N GLY A 433 0.12 -6.82 13.48
CA GLY A 433 1.53 -7.13 13.74
C GLY A 433 2.14 -8.15 12.76
N LYS A 434 3.47 -8.14 12.62
CA LYS A 434 4.24 -9.27 12.05
C LYS A 434 4.17 -10.47 13.01
N GLU A 435 4.66 -11.62 12.56
CA GLU A 435 4.77 -12.81 13.43
C GLU A 435 5.61 -12.50 14.67
N TYR A 436 5.02 -12.73 15.86
CA TYR A 436 5.62 -12.44 17.17
C TYR A 436 5.98 -10.96 17.44
N GLU A 437 5.60 -10.01 16.58
CA GLU A 437 5.78 -8.58 16.83
C GLU A 437 4.90 -8.14 18.00
N ARG A 438 5.52 -7.66 19.08
CA ARG A 438 4.81 -7.14 20.26
C ARG A 438 4.56 -5.65 20.13
N ARG A 439 3.63 -5.16 20.94
CA ARG A 439 3.29 -3.73 21.04
C ARG A 439 4.52 -2.86 21.31
N GLU A 440 5.45 -3.30 22.16
CA GLU A 440 6.67 -2.55 22.50
C GLU A 440 7.62 -2.39 21.30
N ASP A 441 7.82 -3.46 20.53
CA ASP A 441 8.69 -3.46 19.35
C ASP A 441 8.05 -2.65 18.21
N PHE A 442 6.75 -2.86 17.98
CA PHE A 442 5.94 -2.10 17.03
C PHE A 442 5.93 -0.60 17.36
N GLU A 443 5.78 -0.23 18.62
CA GLU A 443 5.78 1.16 19.09
C GLU A 443 7.13 1.86 18.85
N LEU A 444 8.24 1.14 18.98
CA LEU A 444 9.58 1.66 18.66
C LEU A 444 9.74 1.93 17.15
N HIS A 445 9.25 1.03 16.29
CA HIS A 445 9.22 1.25 14.84
C HIS A 445 8.27 2.39 14.44
N LEU A 446 7.09 2.47 15.07
CA LEU A 446 6.05 3.49 14.82
C LEU A 446 6.51 4.92 15.15
N LEU A 447 7.34 5.10 16.20
CA LEU A 447 7.85 6.41 16.61
C LEU A 447 9.11 6.83 15.83
N SER A 448 9.81 5.90 15.18
CA SER A 448 11.01 6.19 14.37
C SER A 448 10.82 7.27 13.27
N PRO A 449 9.71 7.32 12.50
CA PRO A 449 9.46 8.41 11.54
C PRO A 449 8.99 9.72 12.18
N PHE A 450 8.69 9.75 13.48
CA PHE A 450 8.15 10.93 14.17
C PHE A 450 9.01 11.32 15.39
N PRO A 451 10.25 11.81 15.18
CA PRO A 451 11.11 12.27 16.28
C PRO A 451 10.53 13.48 17.05
N SER A 452 9.53 14.15 16.49
CA SER A 452 8.77 15.26 17.07
C SER A 452 7.45 14.85 17.76
N ALA A 453 7.03 13.58 17.70
CA ALA A 453 5.75 13.17 18.28
C ALA A 453 5.86 12.78 19.76
N GLU A 454 4.95 13.29 20.57
CA GLU A 454 4.82 12.90 21.97
C GLU A 454 3.96 11.63 22.10
N LYS A 455 4.48 10.63 22.83
CA LYS A 455 3.71 9.43 23.18
C LYS A 455 2.72 9.74 24.32
N LEU A 456 1.43 9.64 24.01
CA LEU A 456 0.35 9.68 25.00
C LEU A 456 0.38 8.42 25.87
N GLN A 457 0.41 8.61 27.20
CA GLN A 457 0.42 7.51 28.18
C GLN A 457 -0.99 7.02 28.54
N SER A 458 -2.01 7.84 28.29
CA SER A 458 -3.42 7.46 28.46
C SER A 458 -3.95 6.75 27.21
N THR A 459 -4.80 5.74 27.41
CA THR A 459 -5.57 5.06 26.35
C THR A 459 -7.01 5.55 26.25
N ALA A 460 -7.38 6.61 27.00
CA ALA A 460 -8.63 7.33 26.80
C ALA A 460 -8.56 8.18 25.52
N PRO A 461 -9.69 8.47 24.85
CA PRO A 461 -9.72 9.46 23.77
C PRO A 461 -9.17 10.82 24.25
N PRO A 462 -8.28 11.47 23.48
CA PRO A 462 -7.77 12.80 23.83
C PRO A 462 -8.83 13.88 23.69
N GLY A 463 -8.66 14.99 24.40
CA GLY A 463 -9.53 16.16 24.33
C GLY A 463 -9.16 17.15 23.22
N PRO A 464 -9.96 18.23 23.04
CA PRO A 464 -9.71 19.28 22.05
C PRO A 464 -8.36 19.97 22.26
N ASP A 465 -7.89 20.05 23.50
CA ASP A 465 -6.57 20.55 23.90
C ASP A 465 -5.41 19.82 23.21
N ILE A 466 -5.59 18.55 22.86
CA ILE A 466 -4.60 17.72 22.15
C ILE A 466 -4.94 17.65 20.64
N THR A 467 -6.21 17.52 20.27
CA THR A 467 -6.59 17.34 18.85
C THR A 467 -6.47 18.61 18.01
N ASP A 468 -6.59 19.79 18.64
CA ASP A 468 -6.47 21.10 17.98
C ASP A 468 -5.12 21.78 18.24
N SER A 469 -4.28 21.20 19.11
CA SER A 469 -2.88 21.61 19.29
C SER A 469 -2.09 21.50 17.98
N PRO A 470 -1.13 22.41 17.70
CA PRO A 470 -0.22 22.30 16.55
C PRO A 470 0.79 21.15 16.67
N GLY A 471 0.87 20.48 17.83
CA GLY A 471 1.77 19.36 18.07
C GLY A 471 1.43 18.08 17.30
N GLN A 472 2.23 17.04 17.55
CA GLN A 472 2.04 15.67 17.08
C GLN A 472 1.98 14.76 18.30
N TYR A 473 0.87 14.04 18.48
CA TYR A 473 0.65 13.16 19.62
C TYR A 473 0.24 11.76 19.13
N ILE A 474 0.90 10.72 19.63
CA ILE A 474 0.67 9.32 19.23
C ILE A 474 0.21 8.51 20.43
N GLN A 475 -0.92 7.82 20.24
CA GLN A 475 -1.47 6.86 21.19
C GLN A 475 -1.35 5.45 20.59
N CYS A 476 -0.82 4.47 21.33
CA CYS A 476 -0.65 3.10 20.85
C CYS A 476 -0.99 2.06 21.92
N PHE A 477 -1.95 1.17 21.66
CA PHE A 477 -2.35 0.09 22.56
C PHE A 477 -2.83 -1.17 21.82
N THR A 478 -2.63 -2.35 22.42
CA THR A 478 -3.07 -3.63 21.83
C THR A 478 -4.60 -3.72 21.85
N ALA A 479 -5.19 -3.95 20.67
CA ALA A 479 -6.61 -4.25 20.50
C ALA A 479 -6.81 -5.76 20.30
N GLN A 480 -7.90 -6.30 20.82
CA GLN A 480 -8.26 -7.71 20.67
C GLN A 480 -9.23 -7.88 19.49
N PRO A 481 -9.02 -8.85 18.58
CA PRO A 481 -10.00 -9.16 17.55
C PRO A 481 -11.34 -9.57 18.16
N VAL A 482 -12.45 -9.15 17.55
CA VAL A 482 -13.80 -9.59 17.92
C VAL A 482 -14.22 -10.70 16.98
N GLU A 483 -14.42 -11.91 17.51
CA GLU A 483 -14.92 -13.06 16.76
C GLU A 483 -16.36 -12.80 16.30
N GLU A 484 -16.59 -12.79 14.99
CA GLU A 484 -17.92 -12.74 14.40
C GLU A 484 -18.40 -14.17 14.08
N PRO A 485 -19.65 -14.53 14.42
CA PRO A 485 -20.13 -15.92 14.29
C PRO A 485 -20.24 -16.32 12.82
N SER A 486 -19.32 -17.18 12.36
CA SER A 486 -19.32 -17.66 10.99
C SER A 486 -20.40 -18.73 10.75
N GLU A 487 -21.49 -18.36 10.07
CA GLU A 487 -22.54 -19.28 9.61
C GLU A 487 -22.00 -20.51 8.84
N ARG A 488 -20.80 -20.40 8.25
CA ARG A 488 -20.09 -21.51 7.61
C ARG A 488 -19.74 -22.65 8.58
N PHE A 489 -19.42 -22.34 9.84
CA PHE A 489 -18.96 -23.29 10.86
C PHE A 489 -19.99 -23.59 11.95
N LYS A 490 -21.09 -22.83 11.98
CA LYS A 490 -22.27 -23.09 12.79
C LYS A 490 -22.74 -24.55 12.68
N ASP A 491 -23.08 -25.12 13.83
CA ASP A 491 -23.56 -26.49 14.05
C ASP A 491 -22.64 -27.61 13.53
N LYS A 492 -21.33 -27.33 13.35
CA LYS A 492 -20.33 -28.30 12.87
C LYS A 492 -19.20 -28.48 13.88
N ASN A 493 -18.82 -29.74 14.10
CA ASN A 493 -17.65 -30.12 14.90
C ASN A 493 -16.35 -29.85 14.11
N VAL A 494 -15.91 -28.58 14.08
CA VAL A 494 -14.71 -28.12 13.38
C VAL A 494 -13.50 -28.18 14.34
N PRO A 495 -12.35 -28.75 13.93
CA PRO A 495 -11.12 -28.73 14.73
C PRO A 495 -10.67 -27.33 15.13
N GLU A 496 -10.28 -27.16 16.39
CA GLU A 496 -9.92 -25.85 16.97
C GLU A 496 -8.81 -25.13 16.19
N GLN A 497 -7.83 -25.89 15.68
CA GLN A 497 -6.74 -25.41 14.82
C GLN A 497 -7.23 -24.62 13.59
N ILE A 498 -8.38 -25.00 13.02
CA ILE A 498 -8.99 -24.28 11.89
C ILE A 498 -9.74 -23.04 12.41
N LEU A 499 -10.51 -23.17 13.50
CA LEU A 499 -11.28 -22.07 14.06
C LEU A 499 -10.39 -20.91 14.53
N ASN A 500 -9.27 -21.23 15.20
CA ASN A 500 -8.36 -20.24 15.77
C ASN A 500 -7.69 -19.34 14.73
N PHE A 501 -7.58 -19.78 13.47
CA PHE A 501 -7.21 -18.88 12.37
C PHE A 501 -8.27 -17.79 12.13
N TYR A 502 -9.54 -18.17 11.98
CA TYR A 502 -10.65 -17.22 11.73
C TYR A 502 -10.96 -16.34 12.96
N LYS A 503 -10.60 -16.77 14.18
CA LYS A 503 -10.63 -15.93 15.39
C LYS A 503 -9.62 -14.77 15.40
N ALA A 504 -8.66 -14.76 14.48
CA ALA A 504 -7.62 -13.75 14.39
C ALA A 504 -7.39 -13.20 12.96
N ASN A 505 -8.16 -13.64 11.96
CA ASN A 505 -7.98 -13.29 10.54
C ASN A 505 -9.34 -13.17 9.84
N HIS A 506 -9.42 -12.28 8.84
CA HIS A 506 -10.66 -11.86 8.17
C HIS A 506 -11.61 -11.08 9.09
N ILE A 507 -11.05 -10.25 9.97
CA ILE A 507 -11.77 -9.54 11.04
C ILE A 507 -11.78 -8.03 10.79
N GLN A 508 -12.96 -7.42 10.94
CA GLN A 508 -13.18 -5.98 10.78
C GLN A 508 -13.44 -5.25 12.11
N LYS A 509 -13.80 -5.99 13.17
CA LYS A 509 -14.11 -5.43 14.51
C LYS A 509 -13.04 -5.81 15.53
N PHE A 510 -12.62 -4.80 16.29
CA PHE A 510 -11.57 -4.93 17.30
C PHE A 510 -12.04 -4.27 18.59
N SER A 511 -11.68 -4.81 19.75
CA SER A 511 -12.09 -4.28 21.05
C SER A 511 -10.89 -4.00 21.94
N TYR A 512 -10.96 -2.92 22.70
CA TYR A 512 -10.06 -2.60 23.79
C TYR A 512 -10.87 -2.47 25.07
N SER A 513 -10.35 -2.96 26.19
CA SER A 513 -11.05 -3.02 27.48
C SER A 513 -10.20 -2.35 28.56
N ARG A 514 -10.63 -1.19 29.03
CA ARG A 514 -9.94 -0.34 29.98
C ARG A 514 -10.62 -0.41 31.36
N PRO A 515 -9.93 -0.85 32.42
CA PRO A 515 -10.51 -0.85 33.76
C PRO A 515 -10.59 0.58 34.31
N PHE A 516 -11.72 0.92 34.92
CA PHE A 516 -11.92 2.14 35.69
C PHE A 516 -12.76 1.85 36.94
N ARG A 517 -12.91 2.83 37.83
CA ARG A 517 -13.74 2.70 39.04
C ARG A 517 -14.83 3.77 39.07
N LYS A 518 -16.01 3.38 39.56
CA LYS A 518 -17.08 4.29 39.97
C LYS A 518 -17.23 4.16 41.49
N GLY A 519 -17.26 5.27 42.21
CA GLY A 519 -17.30 5.28 43.68
C GLY A 519 -15.92 5.10 44.34
N PRO A 520 -15.89 4.99 45.69
CA PRO A 520 -14.64 4.84 46.45
C PRO A 520 -13.98 3.48 46.21
N LYS A 521 -12.65 3.42 46.32
CA LYS A 521 -11.92 2.14 46.25
C LYS A 521 -12.16 1.34 47.52
N ASP A 522 -12.82 0.20 47.39
CA ASP A 522 -12.79 -0.88 48.39
C ASP A 522 -11.34 -1.43 48.52
N PRO A 523 -10.71 -1.39 49.72
CA PRO A 523 -9.37 -1.92 49.93
C PRO A 523 -9.30 -3.45 49.87
N ASP A 524 -10.35 -4.14 50.32
CA ASP A 524 -10.41 -5.59 50.51
C ASP A 524 -10.96 -6.30 49.27
N ASN A 525 -11.81 -5.64 48.49
CA ASN A 525 -12.43 -6.20 47.30
C ASN A 525 -12.46 -5.25 46.10
N GLU A 526 -11.31 -5.11 45.44
CA GLU A 526 -11.20 -4.21 44.30
C GLU A 526 -12.04 -4.58 43.07
N PHE A 527 -12.55 -5.83 43.01
CA PHE A 527 -13.43 -6.31 41.96
C PHE A 527 -14.85 -5.76 42.07
N ALA A 528 -15.34 -5.45 43.29
CA ALA A 528 -16.69 -4.93 43.51
C ALA A 528 -16.94 -3.56 42.83
N THR A 529 -15.88 -2.78 42.61
CA THR A 529 -15.97 -1.41 42.05
C THR A 529 -15.28 -1.25 40.69
N MET A 530 -14.74 -2.32 40.12
CA MET A 530 -14.01 -2.30 38.84
C MET A 530 -14.95 -2.46 37.64
N TRP A 531 -15.31 -1.33 37.05
CA TRP A 531 -16.01 -1.26 35.76
C TRP A 531 -15.02 -1.41 34.60
N ILE A 532 -15.48 -1.91 33.47
CA ILE A 532 -14.68 -1.96 32.23
C ILE A 532 -15.32 -1.03 31.20
N GLU A 533 -14.55 -0.05 30.73
CA GLU A 533 -14.84 0.74 29.55
C GLU A 533 -14.37 -0.06 28.33
N ARG A 534 -15.29 -0.61 27.54
CA ARG A 534 -14.98 -1.38 26.34
C ARG A 534 -15.25 -0.56 25.09
N THR A 535 -14.18 -0.16 24.42
CA THR A 535 -14.24 0.52 23.12
C THR A 535 -14.12 -0.49 22.00
N THR A 536 -15.11 -0.53 21.11
CA THR A 536 -15.14 -1.38 19.91
C THR A 536 -14.93 -0.52 18.67
N PHE A 537 -13.88 -0.82 17.91
CA PHE A 537 -13.50 -0.17 16.67
C PHE A 537 -13.92 -1.03 15.47
N THR A 538 -14.50 -0.42 14.44
CA THR A 538 -14.76 -1.07 13.14
C THR A 538 -13.86 -0.44 12.09
N THR A 539 -13.05 -1.24 11.40
CA THR A 539 -12.14 -0.79 10.34
C THR A 539 -12.85 -0.63 8.99
N ALA A 540 -12.28 0.16 8.08
CA ALA A 540 -12.81 0.33 6.72
C ALA A 540 -12.89 -0.99 5.93
N TYR A 541 -11.91 -1.88 6.12
CA TYR A 541 -11.83 -3.20 5.49
C TYR A 541 -11.36 -4.25 6.52
N PRO A 542 -11.69 -5.55 6.36
CA PRO A 542 -11.19 -6.60 7.24
C PRO A 542 -9.68 -6.78 7.09
N LEU A 543 -9.03 -7.20 8.18
CA LEU A 543 -7.60 -7.56 8.20
C LEU A 543 -7.43 -9.10 8.19
N PRO A 544 -6.47 -9.65 7.43
CA PRO A 544 -5.55 -8.96 6.52
C PRO A 544 -6.22 -8.53 5.20
N GLY A 545 -5.61 -7.57 4.50
CA GLY A 545 -6.07 -7.07 3.20
C GLY A 545 -4.90 -6.47 2.39
N ILE A 546 -5.16 -5.41 1.63
CA ILE A 546 -4.12 -4.72 0.82
C ILE A 546 -3.10 -3.91 1.63
N LEU A 547 -3.34 -3.70 2.92
CA LEU A 547 -2.42 -3.06 3.85
C LEU A 547 -2.45 -3.84 5.17
N ARG A 548 -1.38 -3.71 5.95
CA ARG A 548 -1.36 -4.17 7.34
C ARG A 548 -2.15 -3.26 8.29
N TRP A 549 -2.71 -2.15 7.83
CA TRP A 549 -3.52 -1.24 8.63
C TRP A 549 -4.68 -0.63 7.86
N PHE A 550 -5.79 -0.42 8.56
CA PHE A 550 -6.94 0.32 8.04
C PHE A 550 -7.48 1.32 9.06
N VAL A 551 -8.01 2.43 8.54
CA VAL A 551 -8.65 3.47 9.36
C VAL A 551 -9.91 2.93 10.03
N VAL A 552 -10.17 3.38 11.26
CA VAL A 552 -11.40 3.13 11.98
C VAL A 552 -12.51 4.04 11.44
N ILE A 553 -13.60 3.46 10.98
CA ILE A 553 -14.77 4.17 10.42
C ILE A 553 -15.90 4.33 11.44
N SER A 554 -15.89 3.55 12.52
CA SER A 554 -16.87 3.62 13.60
C SER A 554 -16.27 3.15 14.92
N THR A 555 -16.59 3.87 16.00
CA THR A 555 -16.12 3.60 17.36
C THR A 555 -17.33 3.60 18.30
N VAL A 556 -17.53 2.51 19.03
CA VAL A 556 -18.64 2.34 19.98
C VAL A 556 -18.08 1.98 21.35
N THR A 557 -18.32 2.82 22.35
CA THR A 557 -17.88 2.58 23.74
C THR A 557 -19.04 2.10 24.59
N THR A 558 -18.88 0.96 25.26
CA THR A 558 -19.85 0.42 26.22
C THR A 558 -19.22 0.30 27.62
N ASN A 559 -20.03 0.52 28.66
CA ASN A 559 -19.62 0.33 30.04
C ASN A 559 -20.15 -1.00 30.54
N ILE A 560 -19.23 -1.89 30.94
CA ILE A 560 -19.54 -3.23 31.47
C ILE A 560 -19.46 -3.18 32.99
N SER A 561 -20.46 -3.73 33.66
CA SER A 561 -20.58 -3.73 35.11
C SER A 561 -19.53 -4.63 35.79
N PRO A 562 -19.24 -4.44 37.08
CA PRO A 562 -18.32 -5.31 37.81
C PRO A 562 -18.79 -6.78 37.85
N LEU A 563 -20.11 -6.99 37.91
CA LEU A 563 -20.74 -8.32 37.86
C LEU A 563 -20.63 -8.95 36.46
N GLU A 564 -20.93 -8.20 35.40
CA GLU A 564 -20.76 -8.67 34.01
C GLU A 564 -19.30 -9.03 33.70
N ASN A 565 -18.36 -8.24 34.22
CA ASN A 565 -16.92 -8.50 34.12
C ASN A 565 -16.50 -9.79 34.86
N ALA A 566 -17.10 -10.07 36.02
CA ALA A 566 -16.91 -11.34 36.73
C ALA A 566 -17.48 -12.54 35.94
N ILE A 567 -18.67 -12.39 35.34
CA ILE A 567 -19.30 -13.39 34.46
C ILE A 567 -18.44 -13.67 33.23
N GLU A 568 -17.93 -12.64 32.55
CA GLU A 568 -16.97 -12.81 31.45
C GLU A 568 -15.68 -13.51 31.89
N THR A 569 -15.13 -13.12 33.04
CA THR A 569 -13.87 -13.67 33.55
C THR A 569 -14.02 -15.14 33.91
N MET A 570 -15.11 -15.51 34.59
CA MET A 570 -15.41 -16.90 34.93
C MET A 570 -15.64 -17.75 33.67
N ARG A 571 -16.46 -17.26 32.73
CA ARG A 571 -16.70 -17.94 31.43
C ARG A 571 -15.40 -18.15 30.64
N LYS A 572 -14.59 -17.11 30.45
CA LYS A 572 -13.30 -17.18 29.74
C LYS A 572 -12.29 -18.09 30.43
N THR A 573 -12.41 -18.27 31.75
CA THR A 573 -11.58 -19.23 32.51
C THR A 573 -12.05 -20.66 32.26
N ASN A 574 -13.35 -20.93 32.32
CA ASN A 574 -13.92 -22.25 32.01
C ASN A 574 -13.64 -22.67 30.55
N GLU A 575 -13.78 -21.76 29.60
CA GLU A 575 -13.43 -21.95 28.18
C GLU A 575 -11.94 -22.36 28.02
N LYS A 576 -11.02 -21.74 28.76
CA LYS A 576 -9.58 -22.11 28.77
C LYS A 576 -9.30 -23.48 29.38
N ILE A 577 -9.95 -23.84 30.51
CA ILE A 577 -9.81 -25.17 31.12
C ILE A 577 -10.25 -26.24 30.13
N LEU A 578 -11.41 -26.04 29.49
CA LEU A 578 -11.97 -26.97 28.50
C LEU A 578 -11.06 -27.12 27.27
N ALA A 579 -10.49 -26.04 26.76
CA ALA A 579 -9.56 -26.08 25.63
C ALA A 579 -8.27 -26.85 25.98
N GLU A 580 -7.67 -26.59 27.15
CA GLU A 580 -6.44 -27.28 27.58
C GLU A 580 -6.67 -28.78 27.85
N ILE A 581 -7.85 -29.15 28.38
CA ILE A 581 -8.31 -30.55 28.49
C ILE A 581 -8.38 -31.21 27.11
N GLN A 582 -9.09 -30.59 26.15
CA GLN A 582 -9.23 -31.15 24.80
C GLN A 582 -7.87 -31.27 24.10
N ARG A 583 -6.98 -30.28 24.27
CA ARG A 583 -5.63 -30.28 23.72
C ARG A 583 -4.80 -31.44 24.28
N HIS A 584 -4.80 -31.65 25.60
CA HIS A 584 -4.09 -32.77 26.23
C HIS A 584 -4.70 -34.16 26.00
N GLN A 585 -5.99 -34.23 25.66
CA GLN A 585 -6.66 -35.46 25.18
C GLN A 585 -6.27 -35.78 23.72
N ALA A 586 -6.20 -34.77 22.85
CA ALA A 586 -5.82 -34.92 21.45
C ALA A 586 -4.32 -35.25 21.28
N GLU A 587 -3.46 -34.62 22.09
CA GLU A 587 -2.01 -34.83 22.08
C GLU A 587 -1.51 -35.36 23.44
N PRO A 588 -1.41 -36.69 23.61
CA PRO A 588 -0.94 -37.29 24.86
C PRO A 588 0.46 -36.83 25.28
N GLY A 589 1.37 -36.60 24.32
CA GLY A 589 2.77 -36.23 24.57
C GLY A 589 3.04 -34.77 24.96
N LEU A 590 2.02 -33.91 25.05
CA LEU A 590 2.21 -32.52 25.45
C LEU A 590 2.73 -32.37 26.90
N PRO A 591 3.73 -31.49 27.17
CA PRO A 591 4.23 -31.22 28.52
C PRO A 591 3.13 -30.74 29.46
N VAL A 592 3.12 -31.25 30.70
CA VAL A 592 2.04 -30.99 31.68
C VAL A 592 2.07 -29.58 32.28
N ASN A 593 3.23 -28.93 32.31
CA ASN A 593 3.47 -27.68 33.07
C ASN A 593 2.47 -26.53 32.79
N PRO A 594 1.97 -26.28 31.56
CA PRO A 594 0.94 -25.26 31.30
C PRO A 594 -0.38 -25.58 32.00
N LEU A 595 -0.81 -26.85 31.98
CA LEU A 595 -1.99 -27.34 32.70
C LEU A 595 -1.75 -27.26 34.22
N SER A 596 -0.56 -27.62 34.70
CA SER A 596 -0.17 -27.49 36.12
C SER A 596 -0.36 -26.06 36.64
N MET A 597 0.11 -25.07 35.86
CA MET A 597 -0.01 -23.65 36.19
C MET A 597 -1.47 -23.16 36.11
N LEU A 598 -2.21 -23.56 35.06
CA LEU A 598 -3.60 -23.17 34.86
C LEU A 598 -4.51 -23.69 35.98
N LEU A 599 -4.43 -24.98 36.31
CA LEU A 599 -5.25 -25.59 37.35
C LEU A 599 -4.93 -25.00 38.73
N ASN A 600 -3.65 -24.92 39.11
CA ASN A 600 -3.26 -24.42 40.43
C ASN A 600 -3.67 -22.95 40.64
N GLY A 601 -3.55 -22.10 39.61
CA GLY A 601 -3.95 -20.70 39.69
C GLY A 601 -5.45 -20.47 39.91
N ILE A 602 -6.27 -21.51 39.73
CA ILE A 602 -7.72 -21.50 39.93
C ILE A 602 -8.09 -22.22 41.25
N VAL A 603 -7.42 -23.35 41.53
CA VAL A 603 -7.69 -24.23 42.68
C VAL A 603 -7.10 -23.71 44.00
N ASP A 604 -5.93 -23.07 43.98
CA ASP A 604 -5.30 -22.41 45.14
C ASP A 604 -4.93 -20.95 44.77
N PRO A 605 -5.94 -20.05 44.63
CA PRO A 605 -5.77 -18.71 44.05
C PRO A 605 -5.21 -17.68 45.05
N ALA A 606 -4.17 -18.06 45.80
CA ALA A 606 -3.67 -17.39 47.00
C ALA A 606 -3.29 -15.89 46.84
N VAL A 607 -3.02 -15.42 45.62
CA VAL A 607 -2.66 -14.01 45.33
C VAL A 607 -3.89 -13.14 45.03
N MET A 608 -4.83 -13.63 44.21
CA MET A 608 -5.96 -12.83 43.71
C MET A 608 -7.28 -13.12 44.43
N GLY A 609 -7.35 -14.15 45.27
CA GLY A 609 -8.53 -14.53 46.06
C GLY A 609 -9.61 -15.31 45.31
N GLY A 610 -9.48 -15.47 43.99
CA GLY A 610 -10.39 -16.27 43.15
C GLY A 610 -11.85 -15.79 43.19
N PHE A 611 -12.78 -16.70 42.90
CA PHE A 611 -14.21 -16.39 42.88
C PHE A 611 -14.78 -15.98 44.25
N ALA A 612 -14.08 -16.24 45.35
CA ALA A 612 -14.50 -15.78 46.68
C ALA A 612 -14.57 -14.24 46.77
N LYS A 613 -13.83 -13.51 45.92
CA LYS A 613 -14.01 -12.05 45.75
C LYS A 613 -15.31 -11.68 45.04
N TYR A 614 -15.86 -12.55 44.20
CA TYR A 614 -17.18 -12.34 43.59
C TYR A 614 -18.30 -12.66 44.57
N GLU A 615 -18.14 -13.70 45.40
CA GLU A 615 -19.08 -14.01 46.49
C GLU A 615 -19.22 -12.82 47.45
N THR A 616 -18.11 -12.27 47.93
CA THR A 616 -18.14 -11.15 48.89
C THR A 616 -18.53 -9.81 48.27
N ALA A 617 -18.54 -9.68 46.94
CA ALA A 617 -19.04 -8.52 46.23
C ALA A 617 -20.55 -8.59 45.95
N PHE A 618 -21.00 -9.67 45.29
CA PHE A 618 -22.28 -9.73 44.60
C PHE A 618 -23.30 -10.69 45.22
N PHE A 619 -22.87 -11.63 46.07
CA PHE A 619 -23.77 -12.61 46.70
C PHE A 619 -24.17 -12.22 48.14
N GLN A 620 -23.81 -11.01 48.57
CA GLN A 620 -24.22 -10.46 49.86
C GLN A 620 -25.69 -10.04 49.80
N GLU A 621 -26.46 -10.31 50.86
CA GLU A 621 -27.86 -9.90 51.02
C GLU A 621 -28.08 -8.41 50.71
N ARG A 622 -27.14 -7.56 51.13
CA ARG A 622 -27.09 -6.14 50.79
C ARG A 622 -27.12 -5.88 49.27
N TYR A 623 -26.28 -6.54 48.49
CA TYR A 623 -26.20 -6.33 47.04
C TYR A 623 -27.50 -6.80 46.36
N LEU A 624 -28.06 -7.93 46.82
CA LEU A 624 -29.32 -8.47 46.31
C LEU A 624 -30.51 -7.52 46.54
N GLN A 625 -30.51 -6.78 47.66
CA GLN A 625 -31.52 -5.77 47.97
C GLN A 625 -31.24 -4.42 47.27
N GLU A 626 -29.98 -4.07 47.04
CA GLU A 626 -29.57 -2.85 46.31
C GLU A 626 -29.77 -2.98 44.77
N HIS A 627 -29.68 -4.21 44.22
CA HIS A 627 -29.71 -4.51 42.78
C HIS A 627 -30.61 -5.72 42.42
N PRO A 628 -31.93 -5.65 42.62
CA PRO A 628 -32.85 -6.74 42.25
C PRO A 628 -32.86 -7.07 40.74
N GLU A 629 -32.47 -6.13 39.88
CA GLU A 629 -32.33 -6.31 38.44
C GLU A 629 -31.20 -7.30 38.06
N ASP A 630 -30.17 -7.43 38.89
CA ASP A 630 -28.98 -8.24 38.60
C ASP A 630 -29.19 -9.75 38.87
N GLN A 631 -30.33 -10.16 39.44
CA GLN A 631 -30.59 -11.54 39.90
C GLN A 631 -30.26 -12.62 38.83
N VAL A 632 -30.65 -12.40 37.58
CA VAL A 632 -30.40 -13.34 36.46
C VAL A 632 -28.90 -13.44 36.14
N SER A 633 -28.17 -12.32 36.24
CA SER A 633 -26.71 -12.26 36.07
C SER A 633 -25.99 -12.94 37.24
N ILE A 634 -26.48 -12.73 38.48
CA ILE A 634 -25.98 -13.35 39.69
C ILE A 634 -26.11 -14.87 39.63
N ASP A 635 -27.28 -15.39 39.28
CA ASP A 635 -27.49 -16.84 39.17
C ASP A 635 -26.68 -17.46 38.03
N ARG A 636 -26.51 -16.74 36.92
CA ARG A 636 -25.58 -17.13 35.85
C ARG A 636 -24.12 -17.20 36.31
N LEU A 637 -23.70 -16.33 37.24
CA LEU A 637 -22.35 -16.39 37.83
C LEU A 637 -22.20 -17.60 38.76
N LYS A 638 -23.21 -17.90 39.59
CA LYS A 638 -23.26 -19.12 40.42
C LYS A 638 -23.16 -20.39 39.56
N ASP A 639 -23.92 -20.44 38.46
CA ASP A 639 -23.87 -21.55 37.51
C ASP A 639 -22.48 -21.71 36.88
N LEU A 640 -21.82 -20.62 36.50
CA LEU A 640 -20.46 -20.68 35.94
C LEU A 640 -19.41 -21.14 36.96
N ILE A 641 -19.58 -20.83 38.25
CA ILE A 641 -18.75 -21.37 39.34
C ILE A 641 -19.01 -22.86 39.52
N ALA A 642 -20.27 -23.30 39.55
CA ALA A 642 -20.62 -24.72 39.66
C ALA A 642 -20.12 -25.55 38.46
N TRP A 643 -20.21 -25.01 37.24
CA TRP A 643 -19.68 -25.63 36.02
C TRP A 643 -18.15 -25.69 35.95
N GLN A 644 -17.42 -24.88 36.73
CA GLN A 644 -15.96 -24.94 36.79
C GLN A 644 -15.46 -26.23 37.48
N ILE A 645 -16.20 -26.76 38.45
CA ILE A 645 -15.82 -27.93 39.24
C ILE A 645 -15.61 -29.21 38.40
N PRO A 646 -16.56 -29.68 37.56
CA PRO A 646 -16.35 -30.89 36.77
C PRO A 646 -15.27 -30.70 35.69
N LEU A 647 -15.06 -29.46 35.19
CA LEU A 647 -13.94 -29.14 34.30
C LEU A 647 -12.60 -29.28 35.04
N LEU A 648 -12.46 -28.71 36.24
CA LEU A 648 -11.26 -28.86 37.07
C LEU A 648 -11.00 -30.34 37.42
N ALA A 649 -12.04 -31.13 37.75
CA ALA A 649 -11.90 -32.55 38.02
C ALA A 649 -11.28 -33.31 36.84
N GLU A 650 -11.78 -33.14 35.62
CA GLU A 650 -11.23 -33.77 34.41
C GLU A 650 -9.79 -33.28 34.11
N GLY A 651 -9.53 -31.99 34.30
CA GLY A 651 -8.18 -31.41 34.16
C GLY A 651 -7.16 -32.02 35.14
N ILE A 652 -7.52 -32.10 36.42
CA ILE A 652 -6.71 -32.72 37.49
C ILE A 652 -6.51 -34.22 37.21
N ARG A 653 -7.55 -34.92 36.77
CA ARG A 653 -7.50 -36.33 36.37
C ARG A 653 -6.63 -36.57 35.13
N ILE A 654 -6.43 -35.58 34.26
CA ILE A 654 -5.44 -35.62 33.17
C ILE A 654 -4.04 -35.33 33.71
N HIS A 655 -3.90 -34.30 34.55
CA HIS A 655 -2.63 -33.92 35.18
C HIS A 655 -1.99 -35.09 35.93
N GLY A 656 -2.75 -35.79 36.79
CA GLY A 656 -2.25 -36.94 37.56
C GLY A 656 -1.75 -38.12 36.73
N ARG A 657 -2.26 -38.28 35.50
CA ARG A 657 -1.77 -39.30 34.55
C ARG A 657 -0.50 -38.90 33.80
N LYS A 658 -0.06 -37.63 33.89
CA LYS A 658 1.10 -37.08 33.17
C LYS A 658 2.18 -36.46 34.07
N VAL A 659 1.90 -36.26 35.37
CA VAL A 659 2.82 -35.61 36.31
C VAL A 659 4.02 -36.50 36.65
N SER A 660 5.23 -35.93 36.62
CA SER A 660 6.46 -36.61 37.07
C SER A 660 6.43 -36.88 38.57
N GLU A 661 7.27 -37.80 39.04
CA GLU A 661 7.43 -38.10 40.46
C GLU A 661 7.83 -36.83 41.25
N ASP A 662 8.73 -36.01 40.71
CA ASP A 662 9.19 -34.75 41.34
C ASP A 662 8.05 -33.74 41.58
N LEU A 663 7.02 -33.77 40.73
CA LEU A 663 5.85 -32.89 40.81
C LEU A 663 4.64 -33.57 41.45
N ARG A 664 4.75 -34.83 41.92
CA ARG A 664 3.63 -35.54 42.55
C ARG A 664 3.18 -34.92 43.88
N PRO A 665 4.05 -34.46 44.80
CA PRO A 665 3.60 -33.75 46.01
C PRO A 665 2.83 -32.45 45.71
N PHE A 666 3.16 -31.79 44.60
CA PHE A 666 2.42 -30.61 44.11
C PHE A 666 1.05 -31.00 43.55
N HIS A 667 0.95 -32.14 42.85
CA HIS A 667 -0.34 -32.68 42.41
C HIS A 667 -1.23 -33.11 43.59
N GLU A 668 -0.69 -33.82 44.58
CA GLU A 668 -1.42 -34.24 45.79
C GLU A 668 -1.96 -33.02 46.56
N ARG A 669 -1.17 -31.94 46.68
CA ARG A 669 -1.63 -30.66 47.23
C ARG A 669 -2.79 -30.06 46.41
N MET A 670 -2.70 -30.10 45.08
CA MET A 670 -3.75 -29.62 44.19
C MET A 670 -5.05 -30.44 44.35
N GLU A 671 -4.97 -31.76 44.50
CA GLU A 671 -6.12 -32.62 44.78
C GLU A 671 -6.77 -32.32 46.13
N GLN A 672 -5.97 -32.09 47.18
CA GLN A 672 -6.47 -31.70 48.51
C GLN A 672 -7.23 -30.35 48.47
N CYS A 673 -6.67 -29.35 47.80
CA CYS A 673 -7.35 -28.06 47.60
C CYS A 673 -8.61 -28.21 46.75
N PHE A 674 -8.56 -29.01 45.68
CA PHE A 674 -9.71 -29.26 44.84
C PHE A 674 -10.84 -29.99 45.60
N ALA A 675 -10.54 -30.95 46.47
CA ALA A 675 -11.55 -31.63 47.28
C ALA A 675 -12.28 -30.65 48.24
N GLN A 676 -11.55 -29.72 48.86
CA GLN A 676 -12.13 -28.68 49.72
C GLN A 676 -12.98 -27.69 48.90
N LEU A 677 -12.50 -27.29 47.72
CA LEU A 677 -13.19 -26.42 46.78
C LEU A 677 -14.49 -27.05 46.25
N CYS A 678 -14.42 -28.32 45.83
CA CYS A 678 -15.55 -29.11 45.34
C CYS A 678 -16.65 -29.19 46.40
N ALA A 679 -16.30 -29.60 47.62
CA ALA A 679 -17.24 -29.71 48.74
C ALA A 679 -17.93 -28.37 49.06
N LYS A 680 -17.20 -27.24 49.03
CA LYS A 680 -17.78 -25.90 49.19
C LYS A 680 -18.76 -25.58 48.07
N VAL A 681 -18.33 -25.70 46.81
CA VAL A 681 -19.11 -25.24 45.65
C VAL A 681 -20.35 -26.11 45.42
N GLU A 682 -20.24 -27.44 45.52
CA GLU A 682 -21.40 -28.34 45.43
C GLU A 682 -22.42 -28.08 46.56
N SER A 683 -21.95 -27.74 47.77
CA SER A 683 -22.83 -27.41 48.91
C SER A 683 -23.51 -26.03 48.81
N GLN A 684 -23.00 -25.10 48.01
CA GLN A 684 -23.53 -23.72 47.91
C GLN A 684 -24.28 -23.44 46.62
N TYR A 685 -23.84 -24.02 45.50
CA TYR A 685 -24.36 -23.75 44.16
C TYR A 685 -24.92 -25.01 43.47
N GLY A 686 -24.85 -26.15 44.15
CA GLY A 686 -25.30 -27.45 43.66
C GLY A 686 -24.30 -28.11 42.72
N LYS A 687 -24.48 -29.42 42.49
CA LYS A 687 -23.64 -30.19 41.58
C LYS A 687 -23.93 -29.87 40.11
N ARG A 688 -22.89 -29.97 39.26
CA ARG A 688 -23.00 -30.00 37.80
C ARG A 688 -22.21 -31.21 37.29
N ASP A 689 -22.84 -32.05 36.48
CA ASP A 689 -22.18 -33.19 35.84
C ASP A 689 -21.82 -32.86 34.39
N LEU A 690 -20.59 -33.19 33.97
CA LEU A 690 -20.16 -33.01 32.58
C LEU A 690 -20.89 -34.02 31.66
N PRO A 691 -21.60 -33.57 30.61
CA PRO A 691 -22.09 -34.49 29.58
C PRO A 691 -20.92 -35.24 28.94
N PHE A 692 -21.13 -36.55 28.74
CA PHE A 692 -20.05 -37.54 28.72
C PHE A 692 -19.15 -37.43 27.47
N LEU A 693 -17.84 -37.25 27.66
CA LEU A 693 -16.87 -37.07 26.57
C LEU A 693 -16.49 -38.38 25.82
N GLU A 694 -16.99 -39.54 26.27
CA GLU A 694 -16.49 -40.85 25.81
C GLU A 694 -17.07 -41.37 24.49
N GLU A 695 -18.15 -40.80 23.95
CA GLU A 695 -18.70 -41.21 22.63
C GLU A 695 -17.74 -41.00 21.45
N ARG A 696 -16.61 -40.30 21.67
CA ARG A 696 -15.50 -40.24 20.70
C ARG A 696 -14.73 -41.57 20.52
N ARG A 697 -15.13 -42.67 21.18
CA ARG A 697 -14.55 -44.02 21.04
C ARG A 697 -15.44 -45.03 20.30
N GLY A 698 -15.76 -44.79 19.03
CA GLY A 698 -16.28 -45.86 18.17
C GLY A 698 -16.74 -45.45 16.77
N GLY A 699 -16.56 -46.36 15.81
CA GLY A 699 -17.27 -46.35 14.52
C GLY A 699 -16.70 -45.46 13.41
N ARG A 700 -16.25 -46.10 12.32
CA ARG A 700 -16.29 -45.46 10.99
C ARG A 700 -17.76 -45.46 10.52
N PRO A 701 -18.33 -44.33 10.06
CA PRO A 701 -19.53 -44.38 9.23
C PRO A 701 -19.20 -45.14 7.93
N HIS A 702 -20.01 -46.14 7.57
CA HIS A 702 -19.89 -46.79 6.26
C HIS A 702 -20.26 -45.79 5.15
N SER A 703 -19.48 -45.78 4.07
CA SER A 703 -19.88 -45.07 2.86
C SER A 703 -21.05 -45.80 2.21
N THR A 704 -22.23 -45.16 2.19
CA THR A 704 -23.32 -45.49 1.26
C THR A 704 -23.36 -44.40 0.20
N LEU A 705 -23.09 -44.79 -1.05
CA LEU A 705 -23.23 -43.89 -2.20
C LEU A 705 -24.70 -43.53 -2.39
N ARG A 706 -25.00 -42.22 -2.40
CA ARG A 706 -26.31 -41.71 -2.84
C ARG A 706 -26.05 -40.49 -3.73
N CYS A 707 -26.32 -40.65 -5.02
CA CYS A 707 -26.20 -39.55 -5.98
C CYS A 707 -27.27 -38.48 -5.69
N PRO A 708 -26.98 -37.18 -5.85
CA PRO A 708 -28.01 -36.16 -5.89
C PRO A 708 -28.75 -36.23 -7.23
N GLU A 709 -30.08 -36.25 -7.18
CA GLU A 709 -30.92 -35.98 -8.36
C GLU A 709 -30.98 -34.46 -8.60
N LEU A 710 -31.22 -34.05 -9.86
CA LEU A 710 -31.32 -32.63 -10.20
C LEU A 710 -32.71 -32.10 -9.85
N ASP A 711 -32.77 -31.03 -9.07
CA ASP A 711 -33.99 -30.23 -8.90
C ASP A 711 -33.81 -28.82 -9.49
N LYS A 712 -34.90 -28.24 -10.01
CA LYS A 712 -34.91 -26.96 -10.73
C LYS A 712 -35.56 -25.83 -9.93
N PRO A 713 -35.22 -24.56 -10.20
CA PRO A 713 -35.40 -23.48 -9.24
C PRO A 713 -36.81 -22.90 -9.20
N SER A 714 -37.29 -22.62 -7.98
CA SER A 714 -38.36 -21.65 -7.71
C SER A 714 -37.76 -20.28 -7.34
N ARG A 715 -38.48 -19.20 -7.68
CA ARG A 715 -38.09 -17.79 -7.39
C ARG A 715 -38.99 -17.17 -6.31
N PRO A 716 -38.56 -16.08 -5.66
CA PRO A 716 -39.08 -15.69 -4.35
C PRO A 716 -40.43 -14.99 -4.37
N HIS A 717 -41.10 -15.01 -3.22
CA HIS A 717 -42.11 -14.01 -2.86
C HIS A 717 -41.42 -12.76 -2.27
N ASP A 718 -41.97 -11.60 -2.59
CA ASP A 718 -41.83 -10.36 -1.82
C ASP A 718 -43.23 -9.70 -1.71
N SER A 719 -43.42 -8.77 -0.78
CA SER A 719 -44.75 -8.38 -0.29
C SER A 719 -45.06 -6.89 -0.37
N THR A 720 -46.18 -6.52 -1.00
CA THR A 720 -46.97 -5.29 -0.71
C THR A 720 -48.38 -5.37 -1.33
N GLU A 721 -49.19 -4.32 -1.18
CA GLU A 721 -50.65 -4.42 -1.06
C GLU A 721 -51.50 -3.98 -2.29
N THR A 722 -52.82 -4.22 -2.15
CA THR A 722 -53.97 -3.46 -2.70
C THR A 722 -54.47 -3.59 -4.16
N LEU A 723 -55.77 -3.94 -4.23
CA LEU A 723 -56.84 -3.47 -5.13
C LEU A 723 -56.96 -3.98 -6.61
N GLN A 724 -57.98 -4.84 -6.82
CA GLN A 724 -59.05 -4.82 -7.86
C GLN A 724 -58.67 -4.39 -9.31
N LEU A 725 -59.08 -5.09 -10.40
CA LEU A 725 -60.49 -5.40 -10.76
C LEU A 725 -60.59 -6.26 -12.07
N ARG A 726 -61.65 -7.09 -12.22
CA ARG A 726 -62.26 -7.66 -13.47
C ARG A 726 -61.42 -8.45 -14.54
N LYS A 727 -61.62 -9.78 -14.53
CA LYS A 727 -62.00 -10.76 -15.62
C LYS A 727 -62.52 -10.19 -16.98
N PRO A 728 -62.73 -11.02 -18.06
CA PRO A 728 -62.14 -12.33 -18.52
C PRO A 728 -61.92 -12.46 -20.08
N VAL A 729 -61.81 -13.69 -20.66
CA VAL A 729 -62.40 -14.21 -21.97
C VAL A 729 -61.46 -14.94 -23.01
N LEU A 730 -61.72 -16.25 -23.28
CA LEU A 730 -61.54 -17.10 -24.53
C LEU A 730 -60.15 -17.19 -25.26
N ARG A 731 -59.86 -18.05 -26.28
CA ARG A 731 -60.06 -19.52 -26.59
C ARG A 731 -58.96 -19.96 -27.62
N GLY A 732 -58.76 -21.27 -27.91
CA GLY A 732 -57.84 -21.79 -28.97
C GLY A 732 -58.47 -21.81 -30.39
N PRO A 733 -58.17 -22.76 -31.32
CA PRO A 733 -57.30 -23.98 -31.22
C PRO A 733 -56.62 -24.49 -32.56
N GLU A 734 -56.12 -25.75 -32.60
CA GLU A 734 -55.92 -26.68 -33.79
C GLU A 734 -54.85 -26.36 -34.89
N ARG A 735 -54.28 -27.28 -35.74
CA ARG A 735 -54.13 -28.79 -35.84
C ARG A 735 -52.96 -29.20 -36.82
N PRO A 736 -52.56 -30.51 -36.95
CA PRO A 736 -51.46 -31.04 -37.80
C PRO A 736 -51.94 -31.67 -39.15
N PRO A 737 -51.12 -32.45 -39.93
CA PRO A 737 -50.94 -33.92 -39.71
C PRO A 737 -49.55 -34.56 -40.11
N GLU A 738 -49.50 -35.91 -40.13
CA GLU A 738 -48.37 -36.89 -40.23
C GLU A 738 -48.07 -37.36 -41.70
N PRO A 739 -47.48 -38.56 -42.09
CA PRO A 739 -46.87 -39.77 -41.42
C PRO A 739 -45.47 -40.18 -42.01
N GLU A 740 -44.87 -41.40 -42.06
CA GLU A 740 -44.94 -42.85 -41.61
C GLU A 740 -43.47 -43.42 -41.87
N GLU A 741 -42.90 -44.59 -41.51
CA GLU A 741 -43.01 -45.70 -40.51
C GLU A 741 -41.73 -46.61 -40.60
N ARG A 742 -41.61 -47.65 -39.76
CA ARG A 742 -40.73 -48.86 -39.83
C ARG A 742 -39.21 -48.70 -39.52
N ARG A 743 -38.54 -49.50 -38.65
CA ARG A 743 -38.52 -50.97 -38.30
C ARG A 743 -37.67 -51.82 -39.28
N SER A 744 -36.84 -52.82 -38.89
CA SER A 744 -36.66 -53.54 -37.59
C SER A 744 -35.36 -54.38 -37.44
N GLU A 745 -34.90 -54.53 -36.17
CA GLU A 745 -34.32 -55.73 -35.48
C GLU A 745 -32.94 -56.42 -35.77
N ARG A 746 -32.19 -56.61 -34.65
CA ARG A 746 -31.44 -57.81 -34.14
C ARG A 746 -30.32 -58.52 -34.96
N ARG A 747 -29.11 -58.65 -34.37
CA ARG A 747 -28.63 -59.88 -33.64
C ARG A 747 -27.25 -59.71 -32.93
N GLU A 748 -26.81 -60.76 -32.21
CA GLU A 748 -25.60 -60.81 -31.37
C GLU A 748 -24.46 -61.67 -31.99
N SER A 749 -23.17 -61.38 -31.70
CA SER A 749 -22.21 -62.36 -31.10
C SER A 749 -20.69 -62.03 -31.19
N ARG A 750 -20.01 -62.25 -30.06
CA ARG A 750 -18.66 -62.82 -29.80
C ARG A 750 -17.56 -62.94 -30.91
N GLY A 751 -16.34 -62.52 -30.51
CA GLY A 751 -15.03 -63.06 -30.94
C GLY A 751 -14.40 -62.39 -32.18
N SER A 752 -13.11 -62.47 -32.49
CA SER A 752 -11.82 -62.64 -31.77
C SER A 752 -10.74 -62.90 -32.85
N THR A 753 -9.59 -62.21 -32.79
CA THR A 753 -8.26 -62.63 -33.32
C THR A 753 -8.09 -63.17 -34.76
N PHE A 754 -7.43 -62.38 -35.63
CA PHE A 754 -6.29 -62.82 -36.47
C PHE A 754 -5.50 -61.57 -36.94
N PHE A 755 -4.21 -61.33 -36.61
CA PHE A 755 -2.92 -61.96 -36.92
C PHE A 755 -2.23 -61.52 -38.25
N GLY A 756 -1.00 -61.01 -38.14
CA GLY A 756 -0.05 -60.75 -39.23
C GLY A 756 1.36 -60.46 -38.68
N TYR A 757 2.38 -61.23 -39.09
CA TYR A 757 3.72 -61.27 -38.46
C TYR A 757 4.83 -60.66 -39.32
N ARG A 758 5.81 -59.99 -38.66
CA ARG A 758 7.30 -60.16 -38.75
C ARG A 758 8.03 -58.90 -38.25
N ARG A 759 9.24 -58.94 -37.67
CA ARG A 759 10.03 -59.99 -36.96
C ARG A 759 11.19 -59.31 -36.18
N GLN A 760 11.63 -59.93 -35.07
CA GLN A 760 13.03 -60.15 -34.61
C GLN A 760 14.19 -59.16 -34.94
N ASP A 761 15.20 -58.93 -34.08
CA ASP A 761 15.78 -59.72 -32.96
C ASP A 761 16.25 -58.78 -31.79
N GLN A 762 16.24 -59.19 -30.51
CA GLN A 762 17.34 -59.79 -29.69
C GLN A 762 18.69 -59.01 -29.68
N ARG A 763 19.44 -58.84 -28.56
CA ARG A 763 19.27 -59.24 -27.13
C ARG A 763 20.35 -58.58 -26.21
N GLN A 764 20.00 -58.27 -24.95
CA GLN A 764 20.82 -58.31 -23.69
C GLN A 764 22.20 -57.58 -23.66
N SER A 765 22.87 -57.28 -22.52
CA SER A 765 22.76 -57.59 -21.07
C SER A 765 22.99 -56.29 -20.24
N VAL A 766 22.48 -56.03 -19.01
CA VAL A 766 22.55 -56.80 -17.72
C VAL A 766 24.01 -56.83 -17.20
N SER A 767 24.39 -56.39 -15.98
CA SER A 767 23.65 -55.89 -14.80
C SER A 767 24.53 -55.14 -13.74
N GLU A 768 23.89 -54.59 -12.69
CA GLU A 768 24.35 -54.49 -11.26
C GLU A 768 25.59 -53.62 -10.86
N SER A 769 25.78 -53.13 -9.61
CA SER A 769 24.87 -52.82 -8.46
C SER A 769 25.63 -52.09 -7.30
N LEU A 770 24.91 -51.77 -6.20
CA LEU A 770 25.37 -51.48 -4.82
C LEU A 770 25.97 -50.09 -4.42
N ASP A 771 25.09 -49.27 -3.83
CA ASP A 771 25.06 -48.85 -2.40
C ASP A 771 26.16 -48.05 -1.64
N ALA A 772 25.63 -47.30 -0.65
CA ALA A 772 26.21 -46.89 0.66
C ALA A 772 27.12 -45.63 0.86
N LYS A 773 26.48 -44.60 1.46
CA LYS A 773 26.84 -43.86 2.71
C LYS A 773 28.10 -42.95 2.86
N ASP A 774 27.83 -41.77 3.45
CA ASP A 774 28.65 -40.94 4.37
C ASP A 774 30.05 -40.44 3.84
N ASP A 775 30.71 -39.39 4.36
CA ASP A 775 30.46 -38.51 5.51
C ASP A 775 30.85 -37.01 5.24
N LYS A 776 30.85 -36.18 6.29
CA LYS A 776 30.98 -34.71 6.32
C LYS A 776 32.31 -34.10 5.79
N ARG A 777 32.23 -32.77 5.57
CA ARG A 777 33.13 -31.66 6.05
C ARG A 777 33.99 -30.86 5.04
N ARG A 778 33.63 -29.56 4.97
CA ARG A 778 34.48 -28.35 5.09
C ARG A 778 35.54 -27.98 4.01
N GLN A 779 35.29 -26.77 3.47
CA GLN A 779 36.21 -25.60 3.38
C GLN A 779 37.18 -25.43 2.19
N SER A 780 37.01 -24.23 1.59
CA SER A 780 38.03 -23.23 1.21
C SER A 780 38.89 -23.34 -0.07
N ARG A 781 38.64 -22.34 -0.95
CA ARG A 781 39.59 -21.44 -1.65
C ARG A 781 40.55 -21.98 -2.75
N ASN A 782 40.24 -21.51 -3.96
CA ASN A 782 41.12 -20.75 -4.88
C ASN A 782 42.31 -21.44 -5.56
N VAL A 783 42.85 -20.73 -6.58
CA VAL A 783 43.99 -21.07 -7.46
C VAL A 783 43.57 -22.13 -8.50
N SER A 784 43.18 -21.76 -9.74
CA SER A 784 43.98 -21.20 -10.86
C SER A 784 44.98 -22.19 -11.44
N GLU A 785 44.84 -22.57 -12.72
CA GLU A 785 45.87 -22.41 -13.78
C GLU A 785 45.53 -23.12 -15.12
N SER A 786 46.17 -22.65 -16.20
CA SER A 786 46.50 -23.35 -17.47
C SER A 786 45.38 -23.81 -18.44
N GLY A 787 45.55 -23.44 -19.72
CA GLY A 787 44.99 -24.14 -20.89
C GLY A 787 46.06 -24.99 -21.60
N PRO A 788 45.77 -25.58 -22.78
CA PRO A 788 46.26 -24.99 -24.05
C PRO A 788 45.27 -25.16 -25.24
N GLY A 789 45.49 -24.64 -26.46
CA GLY A 789 46.51 -23.72 -27.01
C GLY A 789 46.57 -23.70 -28.55
N SER A 790 47.34 -22.76 -29.14
CA SER A 790 47.68 -22.61 -30.59
C SER A 790 46.55 -22.23 -31.58
N ALA A 791 46.79 -21.57 -32.73
CA ALA A 791 48.05 -21.19 -33.42
C ALA A 791 47.97 -19.80 -34.14
N ASP A 792 49.16 -19.29 -34.55
CA ASP A 792 49.55 -18.23 -35.52
C ASP A 792 48.54 -17.22 -36.14
N GLY A 793 48.93 -15.95 -36.40
CA GLY A 793 50.24 -15.30 -36.13
C GLY A 793 50.50 -13.98 -36.90
N ARG A 794 51.75 -13.47 -36.77
CA ARG A 794 52.40 -12.29 -37.41
C ARG A 794 52.08 -10.87 -36.89
N GLN A 795 53.16 -10.24 -36.38
CA GLN A 795 53.38 -8.81 -36.08
C GLN A 795 54.20 -8.15 -37.26
N PRO A 796 54.76 -6.91 -37.22
CA PRO A 796 54.80 -5.88 -36.15
C PRO A 796 54.54 -4.40 -36.55
N LEU A 797 54.54 -3.54 -35.53
CA LEU A 797 54.71 -2.08 -35.59
C LEU A 797 56.19 -1.68 -35.78
N PRO A 798 56.48 -0.44 -36.24
CA PRO A 798 57.74 0.24 -35.97
C PRO A 798 57.64 1.16 -34.73
N SER A 799 58.74 1.29 -34.00
CA SER A 799 58.95 2.26 -32.91
C SER A 799 60.12 3.21 -33.26
N TRP A 800 60.24 4.36 -32.58
CA TRP A 800 61.54 4.96 -32.22
C TRP A 800 61.44 6.08 -31.16
N ASP A 801 62.55 6.20 -30.43
CA ASP A 801 62.96 7.14 -29.38
C ASP A 801 64.35 7.70 -29.82
N PRO A 802 65.08 8.59 -29.09
CA PRO A 802 64.66 9.75 -28.26
C PRO A 802 65.58 11.00 -28.42
N SER A 803 65.29 12.08 -27.67
CA SER A 803 66.24 13.05 -27.06
C SER A 803 67.07 14.07 -27.90
N ALA A 804 67.10 15.34 -27.45
CA ALA A 804 68.31 16.19 -27.27
C ALA A 804 68.00 17.58 -26.63
N THR A 805 68.90 18.03 -25.72
CA THR A 805 69.26 19.42 -25.26
C THR A 805 68.44 20.67 -25.66
N GLY A 806 68.22 21.69 -24.81
CA GLY A 806 68.61 21.95 -23.40
C GLY A 806 68.67 23.47 -23.06
N VAL A 807 68.97 23.85 -21.79
CA VAL A 807 69.29 25.24 -21.29
C VAL A 807 68.06 26.20 -21.24
N LEU A 808 67.78 27.04 -20.21
CA LEU A 808 68.36 27.45 -18.90
C LEU A 808 67.22 27.87 -17.93
N GLY A 809 67.37 27.77 -16.61
CA GLY A 809 66.55 28.57 -15.64
C GLY A 809 66.01 27.86 -14.39
N SER A 810 66.42 28.31 -13.20
CA SER A 810 65.94 27.98 -11.84
C SER A 810 66.54 29.00 -10.85
N PRO A 811 66.14 29.14 -9.57
CA PRO A 811 65.21 28.35 -8.72
C PRO A 811 64.00 29.22 -8.24
N THR A 812 63.15 28.96 -7.23
CA THR A 812 63.02 28.07 -6.03
C THR A 812 61.53 27.71 -5.81
N GLY A 813 61.07 26.75 -5.01
CA GLY A 813 61.74 25.72 -4.20
C GLY A 813 60.83 25.26 -3.03
N PHE A 814 60.56 23.94 -2.91
CA PHE A 814 59.72 23.27 -1.88
C PHE A 814 58.21 23.64 -1.86
N GLY A 815 57.28 22.77 -1.48
CA GLY A 815 57.37 21.33 -1.16
C GLY A 815 56.31 20.89 -0.13
N GLY A 816 55.35 20.01 -0.49
CA GLY A 816 54.28 19.63 0.45
C GLY A 816 53.39 18.46 0.00
N ARG A 817 53.72 17.24 0.43
CA ARG A 817 52.92 16.02 0.22
C ARG A 817 51.88 15.86 1.34
N VAL A 818 50.64 16.29 1.12
CA VAL A 818 49.55 16.16 2.11
C VAL A 818 48.97 14.74 2.09
N LYS A 819 48.82 14.14 3.28
CA LYS A 819 48.15 12.84 3.48
C LYS A 819 46.67 13.05 3.77
N SER A 820 45.84 12.10 3.37
CA SER A 820 44.44 11.97 3.81
C SER A 820 44.35 11.77 5.33
N ALA A 821 43.57 12.60 6.02
CA ALA A 821 43.17 12.38 7.41
C ALA A 821 41.74 12.92 7.64
N SER A 822 40.86 12.08 8.16
CA SER A 822 39.45 12.39 8.41
C SER A 822 39.24 13.17 9.71
N ARG A 823 38.53 14.30 9.66
CA ARG A 823 37.86 14.88 10.84
C ARG A 823 36.69 15.78 10.44
N ALA A 824 35.52 15.55 11.03
CA ALA A 824 34.35 16.42 10.87
C ALA A 824 34.51 17.73 11.67
N PRO A 825 33.93 18.86 11.20
CA PRO A 825 33.94 20.12 11.93
C PRO A 825 32.99 20.10 13.16
N PRO A 826 33.26 20.88 14.21
CA PRO A 826 32.44 20.91 15.43
C PRO A 826 31.18 21.80 15.29
N LEU A 827 30.12 21.43 16.02
CA LEU A 827 28.89 22.21 16.15
C LEU A 827 29.15 23.56 16.87
N PRO A 828 28.50 24.66 16.44
CA PRO A 828 28.56 25.94 17.14
C PRO A 828 27.83 25.90 18.49
N LYS A 829 28.24 26.75 19.43
CA LYS A 829 27.68 26.83 20.79
C LYS A 829 26.51 27.82 20.87
N LYS A 830 25.64 27.59 21.87
CA LYS A 830 24.42 28.36 22.18
C LYS A 830 24.64 29.88 22.19
N ILE A 831 23.66 30.61 21.64
CA ILE A 831 23.46 32.05 21.84
C ILE A 831 22.11 32.27 22.56
N SER A 832 21.97 33.39 23.27
CA SER A 832 20.83 33.72 24.15
C SER A 832 19.56 34.11 23.36
N PRO A 833 18.35 33.81 23.86
CA PRO A 833 17.10 34.23 23.21
C PRO A 833 16.73 35.69 23.55
N THR A 834 16.80 36.57 22.55
CA THR A 834 16.20 37.93 22.56
C THR A 834 15.88 38.37 21.13
N VAL A 835 14.85 39.21 20.96
CA VAL A 835 14.41 39.86 19.69
C VAL A 835 13.68 38.95 18.67
N TYR A 836 12.47 38.51 19.05
CA TYR A 836 11.26 38.81 18.29
C TYR A 836 10.60 40.02 19.01
N GLU A 837 9.92 41.00 18.39
CA GLU A 837 9.50 41.25 17.00
C GLU A 837 9.87 42.71 16.61
N THR A 838 9.52 43.20 15.41
CA THR A 838 8.57 44.32 15.12
C THR A 838 8.64 44.72 13.62
N PHE A 839 7.57 45.34 13.10
CA PHE A 839 7.45 46.09 11.83
C PHE A 839 7.32 45.31 10.51
N LEU A 840 6.07 44.88 10.24
CA LEU A 840 5.39 45.29 9.01
C LEU A 840 4.68 46.64 9.26
N GLU A 841 4.45 47.42 8.20
CA GLU A 841 3.86 48.77 8.23
C GLU A 841 2.54 48.82 7.39
N PRO A 842 1.76 49.92 7.32
CA PRO A 842 0.39 49.86 7.85
C PRO A 842 -0.74 50.27 6.86
N SER A 843 -2.01 50.06 7.28
CA SER A 843 -3.18 50.73 6.68
C SER A 843 -4.38 50.88 7.63
N ASP A 844 -4.59 52.11 8.10
CA ASP A 844 -5.87 52.79 8.39
C ASP A 844 -7.02 52.18 9.23
N SER A 845 -7.11 52.72 10.47
CA SER A 845 -8.31 53.46 10.96
C SER A 845 -9.44 52.63 11.67
N PRO A 846 -10.41 53.27 12.39
CA PRO A 846 -10.51 53.01 13.84
C PRO A 846 -11.91 52.71 14.44
N GLY A 847 -11.95 52.05 15.61
CA GLY A 847 -13.20 51.79 16.36
C GLY A 847 -13.02 51.55 17.87
N LEU A 848 -13.83 52.24 18.68
CA LEU A 848 -13.81 52.37 20.16
C LEU A 848 -13.75 51.06 20.99
N GLY A 849 -13.13 51.10 22.19
CA GLY A 849 -13.39 50.09 23.26
C GLY A 849 -12.41 50.07 24.46
N LYS A 850 -12.81 50.64 25.60
CA LYS A 850 -12.19 50.54 26.96
C LYS A 850 -13.33 50.30 27.97
N PRO A 851 -13.10 49.94 29.27
CA PRO A 851 -11.94 49.37 30.00
C PRO A 851 -12.42 48.05 30.72
N PRO A 852 -12.02 47.58 31.94
CA PRO A 852 -10.98 48.00 32.90
C PRO A 852 -10.08 46.87 33.48
N GLU A 853 -9.26 47.23 34.47
CA GLU A 853 -8.17 46.47 35.08
C GLU A 853 -8.59 45.58 36.27
N GLY A 854 -7.72 44.64 36.68
CA GLY A 854 -7.96 43.77 37.85
C GLY A 854 -6.73 42.97 38.30
N SER A 855 -5.65 43.64 38.72
CA SER A 855 -4.36 42.99 39.02
C SER A 855 -4.23 42.46 40.46
N LYS A 856 -3.84 41.19 40.60
CA LYS A 856 -3.27 40.61 41.83
C LYS A 856 -2.15 39.63 41.50
N ALA A 857 -0.99 39.79 42.14
CA ALA A 857 0.17 38.92 41.94
C ALA A 857 0.11 37.65 42.80
N LEU A 858 0.70 36.56 42.30
CA LEU A 858 0.92 35.31 43.04
C LEU A 858 2.40 34.87 42.95
N LYS A 859 2.83 34.05 43.91
CA LYS A 859 4.24 33.80 44.24
C LYS A 859 4.82 32.62 43.45
N SER A 860 6.15 32.62 43.27
CA SER A 860 6.91 31.54 42.66
C SER A 860 6.95 30.26 43.52
N PRO A 861 7.04 29.06 42.90
CA PRO A 861 7.14 27.78 43.59
C PRO A 861 8.58 27.45 44.06
N PRO A 862 8.76 26.52 45.02
CA PRO A 862 10.06 26.11 45.56
C PRO A 862 10.82 25.08 44.67
N PRO A 863 12.14 24.91 44.86
CA PRO A 863 12.98 23.99 44.08
C PRO A 863 12.86 22.50 44.49
N PRO A 864 13.24 21.56 43.61
CA PRO A 864 13.11 20.11 43.84
C PRO A 864 14.25 19.49 44.67
N PRO A 865 14.02 18.31 45.30
CA PRO A 865 15.01 17.62 46.15
C PRO A 865 16.12 16.87 45.37
N PRO A 866 17.26 16.55 46.02
CA PRO A 866 18.42 15.93 45.38
C PRO A 866 18.28 14.42 45.11
N LYS A 867 18.98 13.92 44.08
CA LYS A 867 18.97 12.51 43.66
C LYS A 867 19.91 11.65 44.52
N VAL A 868 19.41 10.52 45.03
CA VAL A 868 20.19 9.51 45.76
C VAL A 868 20.89 8.53 44.79
N LYS A 869 22.11 8.09 45.12
CA LYS A 869 22.87 7.12 44.33
C LYS A 869 22.29 5.71 44.48
N ARG A 870 22.19 4.96 43.37
CA ARG A 870 22.02 3.50 43.40
C ARG A 870 23.36 2.85 43.73
N MET A 871 23.39 1.94 44.70
CA MET A 871 24.48 0.98 44.87
C MET A 871 24.16 -0.31 44.10
N SER A 872 25.21 -1.02 43.69
CA SER A 872 25.15 -2.33 43.05
C SER A 872 25.66 -3.41 43.99
N GLN A 873 25.01 -4.57 44.04
CA GLN A 873 25.66 -5.86 44.24
C GLN A 873 24.71 -7.03 43.89
N LEU A 874 25.30 -8.08 43.32
CA LEU A 874 24.91 -9.49 43.24
C LEU A 874 23.41 -9.77 42.99
#